data_AF-S3IEF3-F1
#
_entry.id   AF-S3IEF3-F1
#
_cell.length_a   1.000
_cell.length_b   1.000
_cell.length_c   1.000
_cell.angle_alpha   90.00
_cell.angle_beta   90.00
_cell.angle_gamma   90.00
#
_symmetry.space_group_name_H-M   'P 1'
#
loop_
_entity.id
_entity.type
_entity.pdbx_description
1 polymer ?
#
loop_
_entity_poly.entity_id
_entity_poly.type
_entity_poly.pdbx_seq_one_letter_code
_entity_poly.pdbx_strand_id
1 'polypeptide(L)'
;LAVEEKHVSRRIQSLLKDENNQLKVDDAAKIVGCWKALAKQGLAGADGVHPDAMKRAVAFCQVIEKDFRGKTHKVSSKLITEMFGAVVEAYQASEIELLRETAPDKAIDPSLKLQCQVKHVDGSMNATEKKSKIEWLKADTDENVCRILSNVRCLSEGVDVPSLDAVLFLTPRSSQVDVVQSVGRVMRRAEGKELGYVILPVVIPAGEEPENALNNNQAYRVVWQVLNALRAHDDRFDAMINKLEFNGKDTGRMEVIAVADKVVKKTKRQTKKSEIAGKARKSSGIGSAVSPAPEQFDIEFSVGEIERALYAKIVKKCGNRHHWEDWANDIAKIARTHIDRIRGILENPGNKIEISAFRAFADELRDDLNNSVSDDEIIEMLAQHLITKPVFDALFADYNFTDHNPMSMAMQNVLNTLQEHHLEKEASTLNSFYESVKMRADGITTAEGKQQIIVQLYDKFFRNAFPRMTERLGIVYTPVEVVDFIIHSVNDVLKKEFGQTLADKGVHILDPFTGTGTFITRLLQSGLIPSDKLAYKFKNEIHANEIVLLAYYIAAINIEAVYHSITEESEYTPFEGICLTDTFEMYEKDDLVSEVLVDNSERRKRQKALDIRVIVGNPPYSAGQGSANDNNANISYPGLDKRIKDTYALNSKATSTKNLMDSYIRAIRWASDRVGEQGVIGFITNAGYIDSNSTDGLRKCLIDEFSSIYVFHLQGNSRRSSGELAKKEGAGIFEIRTPVAITILVKNRERKSKGELKFFKIGDYLSREEKLEFISKVSSVDGAEIKSKWESIVPDSYNDWVNQRDDSFYEFIEIGNKKNKKSTSLFLNYSLGVGTNRDAWVYQSSRSKLVDNINRTISFYNENLSSGVEPIFDVKSISWSSSLISAFSSGKKIKFEPLNIRESLYRPFQKQWLYFGGGLTHRVGQFPKIFPIGGDNLIIAVTGLGGKKGFSVLISNCLMDLNLMDAGSQCFPLYLYDDESSLSDDVGFLNATEKKRKYGISDEGLNYFSSHLNDMAITKEDVFYYLYGLLHSQDYRNRYSDNLTKELPRIPCVKNINDFWAFSDAGRKLAGYHLNYETVEPYKANIDTGLISYSQLGKDDFYVEKMKFAKKGEKDTVIYNNKIRIKNIPTEAYDYVVNGKPALEWVMERQGVSTHKDSGIVNDANDWAVETMNNPRYPLELFLRIITVSLETQKIVNSLPKLDI
;
A
#
# COMPACT_ATOMS: atom_id res chain seq x y z
N LEU A 1 37.99 -6.83 -10.41
CA LEU A 1 38.55 -6.06 -11.54
C LEU A 1 37.66 -6.25 -12.76
N ALA A 2 37.15 -5.16 -13.34
CA ALA A 2 36.35 -5.20 -14.57
C ALA A 2 37.14 -4.52 -15.70
N VAL A 3 37.42 -5.23 -16.79
CA VAL A 3 38.25 -4.75 -17.91
C VAL A 3 37.42 -4.72 -19.18
N GLU A 4 37.35 -3.57 -19.84
CA GLU A 4 36.63 -3.43 -21.11
C GLU A 4 37.43 -4.09 -22.25
N GLU A 5 36.79 -5.00 -22.98
CA GLU A 5 37.41 -5.72 -24.10
C GLU A 5 37.97 -4.77 -25.17
N LYS A 6 37.23 -3.69 -25.45
CA LYS A 6 37.60 -2.67 -26.43
C LYS A 6 38.86 -1.89 -26.03
N HIS A 7 39.01 -1.56 -24.75
CA HIS A 7 40.17 -0.85 -24.20
C HIS A 7 41.45 -1.67 -24.42
N VAL A 8 41.38 -2.97 -24.17
CA VAL A 8 42.51 -3.89 -24.34
C VAL A 8 42.80 -4.11 -25.81
N SER A 9 41.77 -4.44 -26.62
CA SER A 9 41.91 -4.71 -28.06
C SER A 9 42.66 -3.62 -28.82
N ARG A 10 42.45 -2.34 -28.47
CA ARG A 10 43.15 -1.19 -29.08
C ARG A 10 44.66 -1.18 -28.80
N ARG A 11 45.07 -1.51 -27.58
CA ARG A 11 46.46 -1.41 -27.11
C ARG A 11 47.34 -2.60 -27.51
N ILE A 12 46.73 -3.73 -27.85
CA ILE A 12 47.46 -4.96 -28.24
C ILE A 12 47.19 -5.37 -29.71
N GLN A 13 46.80 -4.42 -30.58
CA GLN A 13 46.49 -4.70 -31.99
C GLN A 13 47.64 -5.36 -32.75
N SER A 14 48.90 -5.06 -32.41
CA SER A 14 50.08 -5.66 -33.03
C SER A 14 50.18 -7.17 -32.76
N LEU A 15 49.86 -7.61 -31.53
CA LEU A 15 49.83 -9.02 -31.16
C LEU A 15 48.63 -9.76 -31.76
N LEU A 16 47.48 -9.10 -31.90
CA LEU A 16 46.25 -9.71 -32.44
C LEU A 16 46.28 -9.88 -33.97
N LYS A 17 47.22 -9.26 -34.69
CA LYS A 17 47.36 -9.32 -36.15
C LYS A 17 48.22 -10.48 -36.66
N ASP A 18 48.95 -11.18 -35.78
CA ASP A 18 49.82 -12.28 -36.17
C ASP A 18 48.98 -13.53 -36.53
N GLU A 19 49.12 -14.02 -37.76
CA GLU A 19 48.34 -15.15 -38.31
C GLU A 19 48.56 -16.47 -37.56
N ASN A 20 49.64 -16.59 -36.78
CA ASN A 20 49.94 -17.75 -35.94
C ASN A 20 49.43 -17.65 -34.49
N ASN A 21 48.74 -16.56 -34.12
CA ASN A 21 48.37 -16.32 -32.73
C ASN A 21 47.01 -16.93 -32.34
N GLN A 22 47.02 -17.84 -31.36
CA GLN A 22 45.81 -18.46 -30.78
C GLN A 22 45.14 -17.61 -29.68
N LEU A 23 45.68 -16.41 -29.38
CA LEU A 23 45.22 -15.54 -28.30
C LEU A 23 43.84 -14.92 -28.58
N LYS A 24 42.89 -15.12 -27.64
CA LYS A 24 41.61 -14.41 -27.66
C LYS A 24 41.68 -13.11 -26.86
N VAL A 25 40.90 -12.12 -27.28
CA VAL A 25 40.83 -10.80 -26.62
C VAL A 25 40.37 -10.93 -25.16
N ASP A 26 39.47 -11.87 -24.85
CA ASP A 26 39.02 -12.20 -23.48
C ASP A 26 40.19 -12.68 -22.57
N ASP A 27 41.09 -13.51 -23.10
CA ASP A 27 42.25 -13.99 -22.33
C ASP A 27 43.28 -12.88 -22.12
N ALA A 28 43.52 -12.06 -23.14
CA ALA A 28 44.39 -10.90 -23.04
C ALA A 28 43.86 -9.87 -22.02
N ALA A 29 42.55 -9.62 -22.00
CA ALA A 29 41.93 -8.71 -21.04
C ALA A 29 42.03 -9.22 -19.60
N LYS A 30 41.92 -10.54 -19.38
CA LYS A 30 42.17 -11.15 -18.06
C LYS A 30 43.62 -11.02 -17.63
N ILE A 31 44.58 -11.24 -18.53
CA ILE A 31 46.02 -11.07 -18.26
C ILE A 31 46.31 -9.62 -17.85
N VAL A 32 45.84 -8.64 -18.62
CA VAL A 32 46.00 -7.21 -18.31
C VAL A 32 45.37 -6.86 -16.96
N GLY A 33 44.17 -7.35 -16.68
CA GLY A 33 43.51 -7.17 -15.39
C GLY A 33 44.32 -7.73 -14.21
N CYS A 34 44.84 -8.96 -14.35
CA CYS A 34 45.69 -9.57 -13.33
C CYS A 34 47.00 -8.80 -13.13
N TRP A 35 47.67 -8.42 -14.21
CA TRP A 35 48.90 -7.64 -14.14
C TRP A 35 48.70 -6.30 -13.43
N LYS A 36 47.64 -5.54 -13.76
CA LYS A 36 47.33 -4.27 -13.09
C LYS A 36 47.13 -4.43 -11.57
N ALA A 37 46.43 -5.49 -11.14
CA ALA A 37 46.30 -5.77 -9.71
C ALA A 37 47.65 -6.14 -9.06
N LEU A 38 48.46 -6.97 -9.71
CA LEU A 38 49.78 -7.36 -9.19
C LEU A 38 50.73 -6.16 -9.09
N ALA A 39 50.67 -5.25 -10.06
CA ALA A 39 51.40 -3.99 -10.09
C ALA A 39 50.84 -2.94 -9.10
N LYS A 40 49.67 -3.19 -8.52
CA LYS A 40 48.89 -2.23 -7.71
C LYS A 40 48.67 -0.90 -8.44
N GLN A 41 48.54 -0.95 -9.76
CA GLN A 41 48.43 0.24 -10.60
C GLN A 41 47.01 0.83 -10.50
N GLY A 42 46.90 2.08 -10.03
CA GLY A 42 45.61 2.74 -9.76
C GLY A 42 45.04 2.50 -8.35
N LEU A 43 45.79 1.78 -7.50
CA LEU A 43 45.49 1.56 -6.07
C LEU A 43 46.24 2.60 -5.24
N ALA A 44 45.81 3.86 -5.28
CA ALA A 44 46.34 4.89 -4.37
C ALA A 44 45.51 4.87 -3.08
N GLY A 45 46.16 4.71 -1.93
CA GLY A 45 45.53 5.01 -0.64
C GLY A 45 45.24 6.50 -0.50
N ALA A 46 44.36 6.88 0.43
CA ALA A 46 44.01 8.27 0.73
C ALA A 46 45.24 9.16 1.03
N ASP A 47 46.36 8.55 1.43
CA ASP A 47 47.60 9.20 1.83
C ASP A 47 48.63 9.35 0.68
N GLY A 48 48.31 8.92 -0.54
CA GLY A 48 49.18 9.11 -1.72
C GLY A 48 50.44 8.24 -1.79
N VAL A 49 50.62 7.29 -0.87
CA VAL A 49 51.73 6.30 -0.91
C VAL A 49 51.35 5.15 -1.85
N HIS A 50 52.18 4.90 -2.86
CA HIS A 50 52.02 3.74 -3.76
C HIS A 50 52.49 2.47 -3.03
N PRO A 51 51.63 1.44 -2.85
CA PRO A 51 52.05 0.22 -2.19
C PRO A 51 52.95 -0.63 -3.12
N ASP A 52 53.97 -1.28 -2.57
CA ASP A 52 54.90 -2.13 -3.33
C ASP A 52 54.17 -3.23 -4.13
N ALA A 53 54.67 -3.51 -5.34
CA ALA A 53 54.13 -4.53 -6.23
C ALA A 53 54.21 -5.94 -5.61
N MET A 54 53.26 -6.80 -5.97
CA MET A 54 53.20 -8.18 -5.48
C MET A 54 54.32 -9.03 -6.11
N LYS A 55 54.99 -9.87 -5.31
CA LYS A 55 56.15 -10.67 -5.78
C LYS A 55 55.77 -12.10 -6.18
N ARG A 56 54.73 -12.69 -5.58
CA ARG A 56 54.41 -14.12 -5.72
C ARG A 56 52.90 -14.36 -5.89
N ALA A 57 52.51 -15.04 -6.97
CA ALA A 57 51.11 -15.39 -7.22
C ALA A 57 50.92 -16.82 -7.77
N VAL A 58 49.71 -17.36 -7.56
CA VAL A 58 49.26 -18.62 -8.18
C VAL A 58 48.05 -18.36 -9.06
N ALA A 59 48.10 -18.83 -10.31
CA ALA A 59 47.02 -18.67 -11.28
C ALA A 59 46.25 -19.97 -11.51
N PHE A 60 44.93 -19.90 -11.39
CA PHE A 60 44.03 -21.03 -11.54
C PHE A 60 43.26 -20.97 -12.87
N CYS A 61 43.58 -21.90 -13.76
CA CYS A 61 43.03 -22.04 -15.12
C CYS A 61 42.05 -23.22 -15.23
N GLN A 62 41.40 -23.36 -16.39
CA GLN A 62 40.34 -24.35 -16.62
C GLN A 62 40.84 -25.65 -17.25
N VAL A 63 41.83 -25.56 -18.14
CA VAL A 63 42.42 -26.69 -18.86
C VAL A 63 43.96 -26.58 -18.91
N ILE A 64 44.64 -27.69 -19.16
CA ILE A 64 46.11 -27.75 -19.21
C ILE A 64 46.63 -27.40 -20.61
N GLU A 65 46.13 -28.10 -21.64
CA GLU A 65 46.63 -28.00 -23.01
C GLU A 65 46.06 -26.80 -23.78
N LYS A 66 46.75 -26.38 -24.85
CA LYS A 66 46.33 -25.27 -25.72
C LYS A 66 45.20 -25.69 -26.67
N ASP A 67 45.32 -26.88 -27.25
CA ASP A 67 44.41 -27.39 -28.27
C ASP A 67 43.17 -28.07 -27.65
N PHE A 68 42.26 -27.29 -27.09
CA PHE A 68 40.99 -27.81 -26.55
C PHE A 68 39.91 -27.92 -27.64
N ARG A 69 39.57 -29.15 -28.06
CA ARG A 69 38.55 -29.45 -29.10
C ARG A 69 37.09 -29.43 -28.58
N GLY A 70 36.71 -28.45 -27.76
CA GLY A 70 35.34 -28.31 -27.25
C GLY A 70 34.55 -27.18 -27.93
N LYS A 71 33.21 -27.19 -27.80
CA LYS A 71 32.32 -26.14 -28.36
C LYS A 71 32.49 -24.76 -27.73
N THR A 72 33.07 -24.68 -26.53
CA THR A 72 33.27 -23.44 -25.77
C THR A 72 34.75 -23.22 -25.47
N HIS A 73 35.19 -21.97 -25.57
CA HIS A 73 36.55 -21.56 -25.21
C HIS A 73 36.86 -21.87 -23.75
N LYS A 74 38.08 -22.32 -23.46
CA LYS A 74 38.56 -22.58 -22.10
C LYS A 74 39.96 -22.01 -21.90
N VAL A 75 40.18 -21.37 -20.76
CA VAL A 75 41.49 -20.76 -20.42
C VAL A 75 42.50 -21.86 -20.08
N SER A 76 43.57 -21.93 -20.86
CA SER A 76 44.64 -22.93 -20.75
C SER A 76 45.82 -22.45 -19.92
N SER A 77 46.30 -23.24 -18.95
CA SER A 77 47.45 -22.86 -18.12
C SER A 77 48.77 -22.78 -18.91
N LYS A 78 48.98 -23.68 -19.88
CA LYS A 78 50.15 -23.61 -20.76
C LYS A 78 50.10 -22.37 -21.68
N LEU A 79 48.93 -22.06 -22.24
CA LEU A 79 48.75 -20.87 -23.09
C LEU A 79 48.99 -19.58 -22.29
N ILE A 80 48.44 -19.48 -21.08
CA ILE A 80 48.68 -18.34 -20.18
C ILE A 80 50.18 -18.21 -19.88
N THR A 81 50.88 -19.31 -19.63
CA THR A 81 52.31 -19.27 -19.32
C THR A 81 53.16 -18.68 -20.45
N GLU A 82 52.81 -18.98 -21.70
CA GLU A 82 53.52 -18.46 -22.87
C GLU A 82 53.16 -17.02 -23.23
N MET A 83 51.88 -16.65 -23.05
CA MET A 83 51.37 -15.37 -23.53
C MET A 83 51.41 -14.26 -22.47
N PHE A 84 51.46 -14.57 -21.17
CA PHE A 84 51.33 -13.57 -20.11
C PHE A 84 52.39 -12.45 -20.23
N GLY A 85 53.66 -12.82 -20.40
CA GLY A 85 54.76 -11.86 -20.55
C GLY A 85 54.59 -10.99 -21.80
N ALA A 86 54.36 -11.62 -22.96
CA ALA A 86 54.21 -10.92 -24.23
C ALA A 86 53.02 -9.95 -24.25
N VAL A 87 51.87 -10.34 -23.68
CA VAL A 87 50.69 -9.49 -23.59
C VAL A 87 50.93 -8.29 -22.68
N VAL A 88 51.61 -8.51 -21.54
CA VAL A 88 51.97 -7.43 -20.60
C VAL A 88 52.95 -6.46 -21.25
N GLU A 89 54.01 -6.95 -21.91
CA GLU A 89 55.00 -6.11 -22.58
C GLU A 89 54.38 -5.25 -23.69
N ALA A 90 53.51 -5.81 -24.52
CA ALA A 90 52.81 -5.05 -25.56
C ALA A 90 51.87 -3.99 -24.97
N TYR A 91 51.16 -4.33 -23.89
CA TYR A 91 50.29 -3.38 -23.20
C TYR A 91 51.09 -2.25 -22.54
N GLN A 92 52.22 -2.57 -21.87
CA GLN A 92 53.13 -1.60 -21.26
C GLN A 92 53.72 -0.66 -22.31
N ALA A 93 54.18 -1.19 -23.46
CA ALA A 93 54.74 -0.38 -24.54
C ALA A 93 53.72 0.64 -25.06
N SER A 94 52.49 0.19 -25.32
CA SER A 94 51.40 1.06 -25.79
C SER A 94 50.99 2.12 -24.74
N GLU A 95 50.94 1.75 -23.46
CA GLU A 95 50.57 2.70 -22.39
C GLU A 95 51.68 3.72 -22.13
N ILE A 96 52.96 3.32 -22.18
CA ILE A 96 54.11 4.22 -22.05
C ILE A 96 54.17 5.20 -23.22
N GLU A 97 53.90 4.74 -24.45
CA GLU A 97 53.82 5.59 -25.64
C GLU A 97 52.69 6.62 -25.50
N LEU A 98 51.48 6.20 -25.10
CA LEU A 98 50.36 7.09 -24.85
C LEU A 98 50.65 8.11 -23.73
N LEU A 99 51.29 7.70 -22.64
CA LEU A 99 51.65 8.60 -21.53
C LEU A 99 52.69 9.65 -21.97
N ARG A 100 53.66 9.25 -22.79
CA ARG A 100 54.64 10.18 -23.38
C ARG A 100 53.99 11.19 -24.32
N GLU A 101 52.94 10.82 -25.05
CA GLU A 101 52.19 11.72 -25.93
C GLU A 101 51.25 12.66 -25.16
N THR A 102 50.55 12.16 -24.13
CA THR A 102 49.47 12.87 -23.45
C THR A 102 49.89 13.62 -22.18
N ALA A 103 51.01 13.24 -21.56
CA ALA A 103 51.54 13.87 -20.35
C ALA A 103 53.08 13.78 -20.30
N PRO A 104 53.80 14.50 -21.19
CA PRO A 104 55.26 14.35 -21.39
C PRO A 104 56.10 14.67 -20.15
N ASP A 105 55.60 15.52 -19.24
CA ASP A 105 56.32 15.94 -18.03
C ASP A 105 56.10 15.01 -16.82
N LYS A 106 55.24 13.98 -16.94
CA LYS A 106 54.92 13.07 -15.83
C LYS A 106 55.89 11.88 -15.82
N ALA A 107 56.58 11.68 -14.70
CA ALA A 107 57.45 10.52 -14.53
C ALA A 107 56.64 9.21 -14.70
N ILE A 108 57.20 8.25 -15.45
CA ILE A 108 56.59 6.93 -15.63
C ILE A 108 56.62 6.22 -14.28
N ASP A 109 55.44 5.92 -13.74
CA ASP A 109 55.24 5.20 -12.49
C ASP A 109 56.04 3.87 -12.51
N PRO A 110 56.90 3.59 -11.52
CA PRO A 110 57.65 2.33 -11.43
C PRO A 110 56.77 1.08 -11.54
N SER A 111 55.52 1.12 -11.09
CA SER A 111 54.56 0.01 -11.19
C SER A 111 54.27 -0.41 -12.63
N LEU A 112 54.36 0.51 -13.60
CA LEU A 112 54.22 0.21 -15.04
C LEU A 112 55.34 -0.70 -15.57
N LYS A 113 56.45 -0.85 -14.84
CA LYS A 113 57.62 -1.65 -15.24
C LYS A 113 57.65 -3.05 -14.61
N LEU A 114 56.60 -3.46 -13.89
CA LEU A 114 56.53 -4.79 -13.28
C LEU A 114 56.65 -5.89 -14.34
N GLN A 115 57.68 -6.73 -14.22
CA GLN A 115 57.87 -7.90 -15.05
C GLN A 115 57.24 -9.13 -14.40
N CYS A 116 56.37 -9.82 -15.14
CA CYS A 116 55.74 -11.06 -14.68
C CYS A 116 56.38 -12.27 -15.35
N GLN A 117 57.08 -13.09 -14.56
CA GLN A 117 57.60 -14.39 -15.00
C GLN A 117 56.57 -15.47 -14.67
N VAL A 118 56.17 -16.26 -15.66
CA VAL A 118 55.15 -17.31 -15.47
C VAL A 118 55.74 -18.69 -15.74
N LYS A 119 55.45 -19.66 -14.88
CA LYS A 119 55.70 -21.09 -15.13
C LYS A 119 54.40 -21.89 -14.96
N HIS A 120 54.36 -23.07 -15.56
CA HIS A 120 53.23 -24.00 -15.47
C HIS A 120 53.56 -25.23 -14.62
N VAL A 121 52.55 -25.77 -13.93
CA VAL A 121 52.60 -27.06 -13.23
C VAL A 121 51.29 -27.85 -13.39
N ASP A 122 51.40 -29.15 -13.68
CA ASP A 122 50.24 -30.06 -13.78
C ASP A 122 50.52 -31.47 -13.22
N GLY A 123 49.50 -32.33 -13.30
CA GLY A 123 49.55 -33.69 -12.78
C GLY A 123 50.53 -34.63 -13.48
N SER A 124 50.94 -34.35 -14.72
CA SER A 124 51.88 -35.18 -15.50
C SER A 124 53.32 -35.04 -15.02
N MET A 125 53.64 -33.95 -14.32
CA MET A 125 54.97 -33.71 -13.76
C MET A 125 55.22 -34.60 -12.53
N ASN A 126 56.44 -35.11 -12.40
CA ASN A 126 56.84 -35.89 -11.23
C ASN A 126 57.05 -35.00 -9.98
N ALA A 127 57.24 -35.62 -8.81
CA ALA A 127 57.38 -34.89 -7.55
C ALA A 127 58.58 -33.93 -7.53
N THR A 128 59.69 -34.31 -8.16
CA THR A 128 60.91 -33.50 -8.25
C THR A 128 60.70 -32.26 -9.10
N GLU A 129 60.04 -32.41 -10.25
CA GLU A 129 59.67 -31.30 -11.14
C GLU A 129 58.71 -30.32 -10.46
N LYS A 130 57.66 -30.83 -9.79
CA LYS A 130 56.72 -30.01 -9.01
C LYS A 130 57.43 -29.24 -7.91
N LYS A 131 58.32 -29.89 -7.15
CA LYS A 131 59.11 -29.26 -6.09
C LYS A 131 60.00 -28.15 -6.65
N SER A 132 60.68 -28.37 -7.76
CA SER A 132 61.52 -27.35 -8.42
C SER A 132 60.72 -26.11 -8.85
N LYS A 133 59.49 -26.30 -9.38
CA LYS A 133 58.61 -25.16 -9.74
C LYS A 133 58.12 -24.38 -8.52
N ILE A 134 57.86 -25.06 -7.40
CA ILE A 134 57.47 -24.43 -6.13
C ILE A 134 58.64 -23.69 -5.50
N GLU A 135 59.84 -24.27 -5.50
CA GLU A 135 61.07 -23.60 -5.03
C GLU A 135 61.39 -22.37 -5.87
N TRP A 136 61.17 -22.43 -7.19
CA TRP A 136 61.27 -21.25 -8.06
C TRP A 136 60.27 -20.15 -7.68
N LEU A 137 59.03 -20.50 -7.29
CA LEU A 137 58.05 -19.52 -6.81
C LEU A 137 58.47 -18.91 -5.45
N LYS A 138 59.12 -19.70 -4.59
CA LYS A 138 59.58 -19.27 -3.26
C LYS A 138 60.81 -18.37 -3.30
N ALA A 139 61.73 -18.64 -4.22
CA ALA A 139 63.00 -17.94 -4.29
C ALA A 139 62.80 -16.42 -4.44
N ASP A 140 63.72 -15.65 -3.89
CA ASP A 140 63.59 -14.20 -3.89
C ASP A 140 63.72 -13.60 -5.30
N THR A 141 63.15 -12.41 -5.47
CA THR A 141 63.08 -11.68 -6.74
C THR A 141 63.48 -10.23 -6.54
N ASP A 142 64.02 -9.62 -7.60
CA ASP A 142 64.26 -8.18 -7.65
C ASP A 142 62.94 -7.40 -7.45
N GLU A 143 63.03 -6.14 -7.01
CA GLU A 143 61.88 -5.30 -6.61
C GLU A 143 60.77 -5.19 -7.68
N ASN A 144 61.09 -5.34 -8.97
CA ASN A 144 60.13 -5.25 -10.09
C ASN A 144 59.85 -6.59 -10.80
N VAL A 145 60.01 -7.72 -10.12
CA VAL A 145 59.73 -9.05 -10.69
C VAL A 145 58.70 -9.82 -9.86
N CYS A 146 57.58 -10.16 -10.50
CA CYS A 146 56.54 -11.03 -9.96
C CYS A 146 56.61 -12.43 -10.58
N ARG A 147 56.68 -13.48 -9.75
CA ARG A 147 56.62 -14.88 -10.19
C ARG A 147 55.21 -15.44 -10.05
N ILE A 148 54.69 -16.01 -11.13
CA ILE A 148 53.36 -16.61 -11.21
C ILE A 148 53.46 -18.09 -11.56
N LEU A 149 52.81 -18.96 -10.78
CA LEU A 149 52.72 -20.37 -11.09
C LEU A 149 51.29 -20.72 -11.53
N SER A 150 51.11 -21.03 -12.83
CA SER A 150 49.84 -21.40 -13.42
C SER A 150 49.55 -22.90 -13.23
N ASN A 151 48.28 -23.24 -12.93
CA ASN A 151 47.84 -24.62 -12.74
C ASN A 151 46.32 -24.77 -12.98
N VAL A 152 45.83 -26.02 -13.01
CA VAL A 152 44.38 -26.32 -13.00
C VAL A 152 43.93 -26.81 -11.63
N ARG A 153 44.44 -27.91 -11.09
CA ARG A 153 44.13 -28.41 -9.73
C ARG A 153 45.36 -28.95 -9.00
N CYS A 154 46.56 -28.81 -9.59
CA CYS A 154 47.76 -29.42 -9.02
C CYS A 154 48.24 -28.72 -7.74
N LEU A 155 47.80 -27.49 -7.51
CA LEU A 155 48.18 -26.68 -6.35
C LEU A 155 47.02 -26.46 -5.38
N SER A 156 45.90 -27.20 -5.52
CA SER A 156 44.76 -27.09 -4.60
C SER A 156 45.01 -27.80 -3.27
N GLU A 157 45.87 -28.81 -3.22
CA GLU A 157 46.26 -29.58 -2.02
C GLU A 157 47.79 -29.81 -1.98
N GLY A 158 48.40 -29.89 -0.79
CA GLY A 158 49.78 -30.39 -0.61
C GLY A 158 50.99 -29.47 -0.89
N VAL A 159 50.79 -28.16 -1.16
CA VAL A 159 51.89 -27.19 -1.38
C VAL A 159 51.84 -26.05 -0.35
N ASP A 160 52.96 -25.73 0.31
CA ASP A 160 53.03 -24.68 1.33
C ASP A 160 53.98 -23.54 0.94
N VAL A 161 53.43 -22.34 0.72
CA VAL A 161 54.16 -21.09 0.43
C VAL A 161 53.51 -19.96 1.26
N PRO A 162 53.95 -19.72 2.51
CA PRO A 162 53.36 -18.68 3.37
C PRO A 162 53.49 -17.25 2.81
N SER A 163 54.57 -16.99 2.08
CA SER A 163 54.89 -15.72 1.42
C SER A 163 54.13 -15.46 0.12
N LEU A 164 53.05 -16.21 -0.15
CA LEU A 164 52.22 -16.00 -1.33
C LEU A 164 51.39 -14.72 -1.19
N ASP A 165 51.52 -13.78 -2.12
CA ASP A 165 50.85 -12.48 -2.07
C ASP A 165 49.44 -12.53 -2.65
N ALA A 166 49.24 -13.30 -3.74
CA ALA A 166 47.97 -13.32 -4.46
C ALA A 166 47.55 -14.68 -5.04
N VAL A 167 46.23 -14.85 -5.18
CA VAL A 167 45.59 -15.94 -5.91
C VAL A 167 44.76 -15.37 -7.05
N LEU A 168 45.01 -15.82 -8.29
CA LEU A 168 44.32 -15.36 -9.51
C LEU A 168 43.30 -16.42 -9.96
N PHE A 169 42.00 -16.10 -9.97
CA PHE A 169 40.97 -16.97 -10.54
C PHE A 169 40.59 -16.51 -11.94
N LEU A 170 41.25 -17.08 -12.97
CA LEU A 170 40.99 -16.71 -14.37
C LEU A 170 39.68 -17.31 -14.92
N THR A 171 39.11 -18.32 -14.24
CA THR A 171 37.91 -19.06 -14.66
C THR A 171 37.10 -19.61 -13.48
N PRO A 172 35.79 -19.93 -13.67
CA PRO A 172 34.93 -20.44 -12.59
C PRO A 172 35.34 -21.84 -12.15
N ARG A 173 35.09 -22.14 -10.87
CA ARG A 173 35.29 -23.46 -10.26
C ARG A 173 33.97 -24.19 -10.08
N SER A 174 34.00 -25.51 -10.24
CA SER A 174 32.81 -26.35 -10.02
C SER A 174 32.52 -26.61 -8.54
N SER A 175 33.51 -26.46 -7.65
CA SER A 175 33.46 -26.79 -6.22
C SER A 175 33.73 -25.55 -5.38
N GLN A 176 32.85 -25.26 -4.40
CA GLN A 176 33.05 -24.19 -3.42
C GLN A 176 34.20 -24.52 -2.46
N VAL A 177 34.37 -25.79 -2.11
CA VAL A 177 35.46 -26.26 -1.23
C VAL A 177 36.82 -25.98 -1.86
N ASP A 178 36.98 -26.21 -3.17
CA ASP A 178 38.22 -25.92 -3.91
C ASP A 178 38.57 -24.42 -3.84
N VAL A 179 37.56 -23.54 -3.87
CA VAL A 179 37.75 -22.09 -3.79
C VAL A 179 38.25 -21.69 -2.40
N VAL A 180 37.62 -22.20 -1.34
CA VAL A 180 38.01 -21.91 0.05
C VAL A 180 39.44 -22.39 0.33
N GLN A 181 39.77 -23.62 -0.08
CA GLN A 181 41.13 -24.16 0.06
C GLN A 181 42.16 -23.35 -0.74
N SER A 182 41.78 -22.84 -1.92
CA SER A 182 42.66 -22.00 -2.74
C SER A 182 42.89 -20.63 -2.11
N VAL A 183 41.86 -20.00 -1.54
CA VAL A 183 41.97 -18.72 -0.84
C VAL A 183 42.72 -18.85 0.49
N GLY A 184 42.47 -19.91 1.28
CA GLY A 184 43.14 -20.13 2.56
C GLY A 184 44.68 -20.18 2.49
N ARG A 185 45.25 -20.35 1.29
CA ARG A 185 46.69 -20.31 1.03
C ARG A 185 47.26 -18.90 1.13
N VAL A 186 46.52 -17.90 0.65
CA VAL A 186 46.93 -16.50 0.70
C VAL A 186 46.70 -15.87 2.07
N MET A 187 45.92 -16.51 2.94
CA MET A 187 45.61 -15.97 4.27
C MET A 187 46.68 -16.28 5.34
N ARG A 188 47.74 -17.01 4.98
CA ARG A 188 48.85 -17.32 5.90
C ARG A 188 49.74 -16.08 6.12
N ARG A 189 50.13 -15.86 7.37
CA ARG A 189 51.05 -14.78 7.78
C ARG A 189 52.47 -15.10 7.33
N ALA A 190 53.18 -14.07 6.85
CA ALA A 190 54.58 -14.11 6.49
C ALA A 190 55.23 -12.75 6.79
N GLU A 191 56.55 -12.74 6.98
CA GLU A 191 57.31 -11.51 7.22
C GLU A 191 57.24 -10.59 5.98
N GLY A 192 56.92 -9.31 6.19
CA GLY A 192 56.72 -8.33 5.12
C GLY A 192 55.35 -8.39 4.40
N LYS A 193 54.43 -9.25 4.83
CA LYS A 193 53.09 -9.39 4.23
C LYS A 193 51.98 -8.85 5.13
N GLU A 194 51.41 -7.71 4.75
CA GLU A 194 50.30 -7.07 5.47
C GLU A 194 48.92 -7.59 5.04
N LEU A 195 48.73 -7.84 3.72
CA LEU A 195 47.46 -8.26 3.12
C LEU A 195 47.66 -9.46 2.19
N GLY A 196 46.65 -10.32 2.10
CA GLY A 196 46.56 -11.39 1.10
C GLY A 196 45.49 -11.07 0.05
N TYR A 197 45.81 -11.18 -1.23
CA TYR A 197 44.94 -10.72 -2.31
C TYR A 197 44.25 -11.86 -3.06
N VAL A 198 42.95 -11.73 -3.28
CA VAL A 198 42.16 -12.60 -4.16
C VAL A 198 41.73 -11.80 -5.39
N ILE A 199 42.31 -12.12 -6.55
CA ILE A 199 42.13 -11.34 -7.77
C ILE A 199 41.15 -12.03 -8.71
N LEU A 200 40.05 -11.33 -8.99
CA LEU A 200 38.97 -11.77 -9.89
C LEU A 200 38.91 -10.83 -11.10
N PRO A 201 39.54 -11.18 -12.23
CA PRO A 201 39.41 -10.43 -13.47
C PRO A 201 38.09 -10.78 -14.16
N VAL A 202 37.37 -9.76 -14.60
CA VAL A 202 36.13 -9.90 -15.35
C VAL A 202 36.19 -9.03 -16.58
N VAL A 203 35.78 -9.57 -17.73
CA VAL A 203 35.81 -8.86 -19.00
C VAL A 203 34.41 -8.35 -19.33
N ILE A 204 34.31 -7.07 -19.67
CA ILE A 204 33.07 -6.44 -20.15
C ILE A 204 33.09 -6.49 -21.69
N PRO A 205 32.14 -7.21 -22.33
CA PRO A 205 32.06 -7.31 -23.78
C PRO A 205 31.85 -5.95 -24.45
N ALA A 206 32.43 -5.76 -25.64
CA ALA A 206 32.28 -4.51 -26.37
C ALA A 206 30.82 -4.24 -26.83
N GLY A 207 30.25 -3.09 -26.43
CA GLY A 207 28.94 -2.62 -26.90
C GLY A 207 27.73 -3.05 -26.07
N GLU A 208 27.94 -3.74 -24.94
CA GLU A 208 26.90 -4.09 -23.98
C GLU A 208 26.89 -3.07 -22.82
N GLU A 209 25.69 -2.61 -22.41
CA GLU A 209 25.56 -1.74 -21.22
C GLU A 209 26.01 -2.52 -19.97
N PRO A 210 26.77 -1.90 -19.04
CA PRO A 210 27.30 -2.58 -17.86
C PRO A 210 26.24 -3.36 -17.07
N GLU A 211 25.05 -2.79 -16.89
CA GLU A 211 23.94 -3.44 -16.19
C GLU A 211 23.43 -4.71 -16.89
N ASN A 212 23.47 -4.75 -18.23
CA ASN A 212 23.04 -5.89 -19.02
C ASN A 212 24.13 -6.97 -19.10
N ALA A 213 25.40 -6.58 -19.24
CA ALA A 213 26.53 -7.50 -19.18
C ALA A 213 26.56 -8.27 -17.83
N LEU A 214 26.19 -7.59 -16.73
CA LEU A 214 26.06 -8.15 -15.38
C LEU A 214 24.92 -9.16 -15.21
N ASN A 215 23.98 -9.26 -16.16
CA ASN A 215 22.94 -10.30 -16.17
C ASN A 215 23.38 -11.59 -16.88
N ASN A 216 24.47 -11.55 -17.65
CA ASN A 216 24.91 -12.67 -18.48
C ASN A 216 25.71 -13.71 -17.65
N ASN A 217 25.14 -14.90 -17.50
CA ASN A 217 25.43 -15.82 -16.39
C ASN A 217 26.76 -16.60 -16.50
N GLN A 218 27.51 -16.48 -17.61
CA GLN A 218 28.74 -17.27 -17.82
C GLN A 218 30.03 -16.53 -17.40
N ALA A 219 30.18 -15.24 -17.72
CA ALA A 219 31.40 -14.48 -17.43
C ALA A 219 31.55 -14.13 -15.94
N TYR A 220 30.44 -13.82 -15.26
CA TYR A 220 30.42 -13.36 -13.87
C TYR A 220 30.20 -14.50 -12.85
N ARG A 221 30.04 -15.75 -13.32
CA ARG A 221 29.82 -16.91 -12.44
C ARG A 221 30.94 -17.10 -11.42
N VAL A 222 32.18 -16.80 -11.81
CA VAL A 222 33.36 -16.87 -10.94
C VAL A 222 33.18 -15.99 -9.71
N VAL A 223 32.73 -14.75 -9.94
CA VAL A 223 32.58 -13.73 -8.91
C VAL A 223 31.55 -14.18 -7.87
N TRP A 224 30.37 -14.62 -8.32
CA TRP A 224 29.31 -15.07 -7.42
C TRP A 224 29.70 -16.33 -6.64
N GLN A 225 30.40 -17.27 -7.28
CA GLN A 225 30.86 -18.48 -6.60
C GLN A 225 31.91 -18.18 -5.51
N VAL A 226 32.87 -17.31 -5.80
CA VAL A 226 33.91 -16.93 -4.85
C VAL A 226 33.31 -16.13 -3.69
N LEU A 227 32.48 -15.13 -3.97
CA LEU A 227 31.82 -14.33 -2.94
C LEU A 227 30.92 -15.17 -2.04
N ASN A 228 30.12 -16.08 -2.62
CA ASN A 228 29.27 -16.99 -1.83
C ASN A 228 30.08 -17.98 -0.99
N ALA A 229 31.23 -18.45 -1.48
CA ALA A 229 32.10 -19.35 -0.74
C ALA A 229 32.78 -18.63 0.44
N LEU A 230 33.25 -17.40 0.24
CA LEU A 230 33.80 -16.56 1.32
C LEU A 230 32.72 -16.25 2.37
N ARG A 231 31.53 -15.87 1.91
CA ARG A 231 30.37 -15.57 2.76
C ARG A 231 29.98 -16.74 3.68
N ALA A 232 30.03 -17.97 3.18
CA ALA A 232 29.66 -19.16 3.97
C ALA A 232 30.66 -19.49 5.09
N HIS A 233 31.83 -18.86 5.11
CA HIS A 233 32.92 -19.15 6.05
C HIS A 233 33.42 -17.93 6.84
N ASP A 234 33.01 -16.71 6.47
CA ASP A 234 33.37 -15.46 7.16
C ASP A 234 32.11 -14.61 7.42
N ASP A 235 31.60 -14.69 8.65
CA ASP A 235 30.43 -13.92 9.11
C ASP A 235 30.64 -12.40 9.00
N ARG A 236 31.90 -11.93 9.11
CA ARG A 236 32.22 -10.50 8.97
C ARG A 236 32.12 -10.05 7.52
N PHE A 237 32.39 -10.96 6.56
CA PHE A 237 32.22 -10.71 5.14
C PHE A 237 30.73 -10.71 4.75
N ASP A 238 29.91 -11.61 5.31
CA ASP A 238 28.45 -11.59 5.13
C ASP A 238 27.85 -10.26 5.63
N ALA A 239 28.26 -9.81 6.83
CA ALA A 239 27.84 -8.51 7.36
C ALA A 239 28.25 -7.34 6.45
N MET A 240 29.48 -7.33 5.93
CA MET A 240 29.95 -6.29 4.99
C MET A 240 29.09 -6.23 3.72
N ILE A 241 28.76 -7.38 3.11
CA ILE A 241 27.93 -7.44 1.90
C ILE A 241 26.54 -6.86 2.15
N ASN A 242 25.96 -7.14 3.32
CA ASN A 242 24.66 -6.59 3.71
C ASN A 242 24.74 -5.08 4.06
N LYS A 243 25.90 -4.58 4.53
CA LYS A 243 26.15 -3.15 4.80
C LYS A 243 26.28 -2.29 3.55
N LEU A 244 26.75 -2.86 2.43
CA LEU A 244 26.84 -2.16 1.14
C LEU A 244 25.47 -1.66 0.64
N GLU A 245 24.36 -2.21 1.15
CA GLU A 245 23.01 -1.71 0.89
C GLU A 245 22.76 -0.33 1.51
N PHE A 246 23.38 -0.03 2.67
CA PHE A 246 23.03 1.13 3.52
C PHE A 246 24.08 2.27 3.50
N ASN A 247 25.38 1.95 3.44
CA ASN A 247 26.46 2.95 3.62
C ASN A 247 27.22 3.34 2.34
N GLY A 248 27.00 2.67 1.22
CA GLY A 248 27.90 2.81 0.06
C GLY A 248 29.25 2.12 0.25
N LYS A 249 30.24 2.42 -0.62
CA LYS A 249 31.47 1.63 -0.82
C LYS A 249 32.33 1.56 0.45
N ASP A 250 32.45 0.37 1.05
CA ASP A 250 33.51 0.05 2.02
C ASP A 250 34.74 -0.49 1.27
N THR A 251 35.75 0.36 1.07
CA THR A 251 36.97 0.05 0.30
C THR A 251 38.02 -0.74 1.10
N GLY A 252 37.81 -0.97 2.40
CA GLY A 252 38.81 -1.62 3.25
C GLY A 252 38.98 -3.13 3.01
N ARG A 253 37.95 -3.81 2.48
CA ARG A 253 37.94 -5.28 2.29
C ARG A 253 37.54 -5.77 0.91
N MET A 254 36.83 -4.96 0.13
CA MET A 254 36.42 -5.32 -1.24
C MET A 254 36.46 -4.13 -2.17
N GLU A 255 37.33 -4.23 -3.18
CA GLU A 255 37.54 -3.15 -4.14
C GLU A 255 37.15 -3.58 -5.56
N VAL A 256 36.33 -2.75 -6.20
CA VAL A 256 35.93 -2.93 -7.59
C VAL A 256 36.63 -1.87 -8.43
N ILE A 257 37.67 -2.29 -9.15
CA ILE A 257 38.43 -1.43 -10.07
C ILE A 257 37.93 -1.66 -11.50
N ALA A 258 37.52 -0.60 -12.18
CA ALA A 258 37.12 -0.62 -13.59
C ALA A 258 38.23 -0.05 -14.51
N VAL A 259 38.59 -0.79 -15.56
CA VAL A 259 39.57 -0.41 -16.58
C VAL A 259 38.83 -0.25 -17.91
N ALA A 260 38.54 1.00 -18.29
CA ALA A 260 37.83 1.35 -19.52
C ALA A 260 38.43 2.62 -20.15
N ASP A 261 38.28 2.79 -21.47
CA ASP A 261 38.59 4.08 -22.11
C ASP A 261 37.52 5.10 -21.69
N LYS A 262 37.90 6.36 -21.41
CA LYS A 262 36.91 7.45 -21.24
C LYS A 262 35.96 7.42 -22.44
N VAL A 263 34.68 7.14 -22.18
CA VAL A 263 33.67 7.03 -23.24
C VAL A 263 33.50 8.41 -23.86
N VAL A 264 34.10 8.62 -25.03
CA VAL A 264 33.78 9.76 -25.89
C VAL A 264 32.30 9.67 -26.22
N LYS A 265 31.54 10.74 -25.91
CA LYS A 265 30.12 10.96 -26.24
C LYS A 265 29.71 10.20 -27.51
N LYS A 266 28.97 9.10 -27.36
CA LYS A 266 28.11 8.62 -28.44
C LYS A 266 26.81 9.40 -28.35
N THR A 267 26.59 10.29 -29.30
CA THR A 267 25.29 10.92 -29.56
C THR A 267 24.23 9.83 -29.58
N LYS A 268 23.28 9.87 -28.64
CA LYS A 268 22.18 8.89 -28.54
C LYS A 268 21.54 8.72 -29.91
N ARG A 269 21.64 7.50 -30.45
CA ARG A 269 20.91 7.09 -31.66
C ARG A 269 19.43 7.07 -31.27
N GLN A 270 18.66 8.02 -31.80
CA GLN A 270 17.21 8.05 -31.67
C GLN A 270 16.64 6.69 -32.08
N THR A 271 16.05 5.96 -31.14
CA THR A 271 15.18 4.84 -31.46
C THR A 271 13.94 5.42 -32.12
N LYS A 272 13.70 4.97 -33.37
CA LYS A 272 12.53 5.28 -34.19
C LYS A 272 11.24 4.88 -33.47
N LYS A 273 10.74 5.73 -32.58
CA LYS A 273 9.36 5.69 -32.05
C LYS A 273 8.83 7.06 -31.61
N SER A 274 9.52 8.16 -31.95
CA SER A 274 9.06 9.54 -31.67
C SER A 274 8.82 10.41 -32.91
N GLU A 275 8.86 9.85 -34.13
CA GLU A 275 8.67 10.63 -35.38
C GLU A 275 7.20 10.82 -35.82
N ILE A 276 6.20 10.45 -35.01
CA ILE A 276 4.78 10.66 -35.36
C ILE A 276 4.11 11.76 -34.50
N ALA A 277 4.72 12.22 -33.41
CA ALA A 277 4.14 13.29 -32.57
C ALA A 277 4.61 14.71 -32.93
N GLY A 278 5.49 14.86 -33.94
CA GLY A 278 6.08 16.16 -34.35
C GLY A 278 5.41 16.85 -35.55
N LYS A 279 4.32 16.30 -36.08
CA LYS A 279 3.57 16.87 -37.23
C LYS A 279 2.16 17.31 -36.84
N ALA A 280 2.03 18.07 -35.75
CA ALA A 280 0.82 18.87 -35.49
C ALA A 280 1.11 19.98 -34.47
N ARG A 281 1.95 20.95 -34.85
CA ARG A 281 1.96 22.34 -34.32
C ARG A 281 3.09 23.13 -34.99
N LYS A 282 2.94 23.36 -36.29
CA LYS A 282 3.53 24.52 -36.98
C LYS A 282 2.37 25.41 -37.43
N SER A 283 2.03 26.39 -36.60
CA SER A 283 1.47 27.65 -37.09
C SER A 283 1.76 28.74 -36.06
N SER A 284 2.83 29.50 -36.34
CA SER A 284 2.95 30.95 -36.19
C SER A 284 2.40 31.61 -34.92
N GLY A 285 3.32 32.03 -34.06
CA GLY A 285 3.15 33.09 -33.06
C GLY A 285 4.52 33.64 -32.68
N ILE A 286 4.85 34.81 -33.23
CA ILE A 286 6.11 35.56 -33.08
C ILE A 286 6.15 36.21 -31.69
N GLY A 287 7.26 36.10 -30.96
CA GLY A 287 7.46 36.82 -29.69
C GLY A 287 8.38 36.09 -28.71
N SER A 288 9.69 36.24 -28.89
CA SER A 288 10.72 35.78 -27.97
C SER A 288 10.77 36.63 -26.69
N ALA A 289 10.71 35.97 -25.53
CA ALA A 289 11.34 36.46 -24.30
C ALA A 289 12.24 35.34 -23.78
N VAL A 290 13.54 35.59 -23.85
CA VAL A 290 14.62 34.74 -23.35
C VAL A 290 14.68 34.91 -21.84
N SER A 291 14.52 33.82 -21.09
CA SER A 291 14.95 33.72 -19.68
C SER A 291 15.95 32.57 -19.59
N PRO A 292 17.04 32.69 -18.81
CA PRO A 292 18.12 31.71 -18.80
C PRO A 292 17.59 30.36 -18.31
N ALA A 293 17.93 29.29 -19.03
CA ALA A 293 17.79 27.95 -18.48
C ALA A 293 18.61 27.88 -17.18
N PRO A 294 18.08 27.30 -16.08
CA PRO A 294 18.93 26.95 -14.95
C PRO A 294 20.03 26.04 -15.48
N GLU A 295 21.29 26.42 -15.23
CA GLU A 295 22.44 25.54 -15.46
C GLU A 295 22.27 24.31 -14.58
N GLN A 296 21.64 23.30 -15.15
CA GLN A 296 21.74 21.94 -14.65
C GLN A 296 23.18 21.54 -14.89
N PHE A 297 23.97 21.44 -13.83
CA PHE A 297 25.29 20.83 -13.88
C PHE A 297 25.12 19.44 -14.53
N ASP A 298 25.53 19.33 -15.78
CA ASP A 298 25.64 18.07 -16.50
C ASP A 298 26.56 17.17 -15.67
N ILE A 299 26.01 16.11 -15.09
CA ILE A 299 26.77 15.13 -14.33
C ILE A 299 27.81 14.52 -15.29
N GLU A 300 29.09 14.77 -15.02
CA GLU A 300 30.21 14.15 -15.73
C GLU A 300 30.13 12.63 -15.60
N PHE A 301 29.79 11.95 -16.70
CA PHE A 301 29.87 10.49 -16.80
C PHE A 301 31.34 10.05 -16.68
N SER A 302 31.70 9.61 -15.48
CA SER A 302 33.03 9.12 -15.12
C SER A 302 32.96 7.66 -14.68
N VAL A 303 34.12 7.00 -14.71
CA VAL A 303 34.41 5.57 -14.48
C VAL A 303 33.68 4.90 -13.28
N GLY A 304 33.10 5.68 -12.36
CA GLY A 304 32.43 5.20 -11.15
C GLY A 304 31.01 4.59 -11.29
N GLU A 305 30.31 4.73 -12.43
CA GLU A 305 28.98 4.10 -12.61
C GLU A 305 29.04 2.57 -12.70
N ILE A 306 30.06 2.04 -13.40
CA ILE A 306 30.28 0.59 -13.54
C ILE A 306 30.51 -0.03 -12.15
N GLU A 307 31.26 0.66 -11.30
CA GLU A 307 31.54 0.24 -9.93
C GLU A 307 30.26 0.21 -9.10
N ARG A 308 29.45 1.28 -9.13
CA ARG A 308 28.15 1.33 -8.40
C ARG A 308 27.20 0.21 -8.84
N ALA A 309 27.08 -0.03 -10.14
CA ALA A 309 26.24 -1.11 -10.68
C ALA A 309 26.72 -2.50 -10.21
N LEU A 310 28.03 -2.71 -10.15
CA LEU A 310 28.64 -3.94 -9.62
C LEU A 310 28.33 -4.14 -8.13
N TYR A 311 28.49 -3.10 -7.30
CA TYR A 311 28.14 -3.17 -5.87
C TYR A 311 26.66 -3.49 -5.65
N ALA A 312 25.75 -2.79 -6.34
CA ALA A 312 24.30 -3.05 -6.25
C ALA A 312 23.95 -4.50 -6.66
N LYS A 313 24.67 -5.05 -7.64
CA LYS A 313 24.48 -6.44 -8.08
C LYS A 313 24.99 -7.45 -7.06
N ILE A 314 26.13 -7.17 -6.43
CA ILE A 314 26.70 -8.00 -5.35
C ILE A 314 25.68 -8.11 -4.21
N VAL A 315 25.13 -6.98 -3.74
CA VAL A 315 24.08 -6.98 -2.70
C VAL A 315 22.87 -7.81 -3.14
N LYS A 316 22.38 -7.61 -4.36
CA LYS A 316 21.21 -8.34 -4.87
C LYS A 316 21.42 -9.85 -5.03
N LYS A 317 22.63 -10.31 -5.37
CA LYS A 317 22.93 -11.73 -5.69
C LYS A 317 23.53 -12.50 -4.52
N CYS A 318 24.23 -11.82 -3.62
CA CYS A 318 24.96 -12.43 -2.49
C CYS A 318 24.46 -11.97 -1.12
N GLY A 319 23.63 -10.92 -1.02
CA GLY A 319 23.07 -10.45 0.24
C GLY A 319 21.99 -11.38 0.80
N ASN A 320 21.89 -11.45 2.12
CA ASN A 320 20.98 -12.35 2.83
C ASN A 320 19.68 -11.62 3.20
N ARG A 321 18.63 -11.76 2.36
CA ARG A 321 17.35 -11.06 2.57
C ARG A 321 16.44 -11.68 3.64
N HIS A 322 16.75 -12.90 4.12
CA HIS A 322 15.82 -13.75 4.84
C HIS A 322 16.05 -13.90 6.36
N HIS A 323 17.05 -13.26 6.97
CA HIS A 323 17.40 -13.59 8.35
C HIS A 323 16.34 -13.17 9.40
N TRP A 324 15.65 -12.03 9.25
CA TRP A 324 14.76 -11.52 10.32
C TRP A 324 13.35 -12.12 10.35
N GLU A 325 12.84 -12.61 9.22
CA GLU A 325 11.52 -13.24 9.15
C GLU A 325 11.49 -14.56 9.93
N ASP A 326 12.59 -15.32 9.88
CA ASP A 326 12.74 -16.57 10.64
C ASP A 326 12.74 -16.32 12.16
N TRP A 327 13.39 -15.24 12.61
CA TRP A 327 13.38 -14.82 14.03
C TRP A 327 12.00 -14.41 14.51
N ALA A 328 11.19 -13.73 13.69
CA ALA A 328 9.91 -13.18 14.13
C ALA A 328 8.95 -14.23 14.72
N ASN A 329 8.98 -15.46 14.18
CA ASN A 329 8.17 -16.58 14.69
C ASN A 329 8.61 -17.05 16.09
N ASP A 330 9.91 -17.06 16.36
CA ASP A 330 10.44 -17.47 17.67
C ASP A 330 10.23 -16.37 18.72
N ILE A 331 10.30 -15.11 18.30
CA ILE A 331 9.98 -13.95 19.16
C ILE A 331 8.50 -13.90 19.52
N ALA A 332 7.60 -14.20 18.58
CA ALA A 332 6.18 -14.29 18.88
C ALA A 332 5.88 -15.32 19.98
N LYS A 333 6.67 -16.41 20.06
CA LYS A 333 6.59 -17.37 21.17
C LYS A 333 7.13 -16.78 22.46
N ILE A 334 8.29 -16.13 22.42
CA ILE A 334 8.92 -15.49 23.60
C ILE A 334 8.02 -14.40 24.19
N ALA A 335 7.41 -13.57 23.35
CA ALA A 335 6.44 -12.55 23.77
C ALA A 335 5.26 -13.18 24.52
N ARG A 336 4.68 -14.28 24.00
CA ARG A 336 3.61 -15.01 24.70
C ARG A 336 4.10 -15.57 26.03
N THR A 337 5.30 -16.13 26.10
CA THR A 337 5.88 -16.62 27.36
C THR A 337 6.03 -15.50 28.39
N HIS A 338 6.50 -14.31 27.98
CA HIS A 338 6.59 -13.15 28.87
C HIS A 338 5.20 -12.69 29.34
N ILE A 339 4.22 -12.61 28.43
CA ILE A 339 2.83 -12.27 28.77
C ILE A 339 2.26 -13.27 29.80
N ASP A 340 2.36 -14.57 29.52
CA ASP A 340 1.83 -15.62 30.39
C ASP A 340 2.51 -15.60 31.76
N ARG A 341 3.80 -15.28 31.81
CA ARG A 341 4.56 -15.19 33.06
C ARG A 341 4.21 -13.96 33.88
N ILE A 342 4.11 -12.79 33.27
CA ILE A 342 3.65 -11.57 33.96
C ILE A 342 2.23 -11.82 34.49
N ARG A 343 1.34 -12.41 33.68
CA ARG A 343 -0.01 -12.79 34.11
C ARG A 343 0.03 -13.74 35.30
N GLY A 344 0.84 -14.80 35.26
CA GLY A 344 0.98 -15.75 36.37
C GLY A 344 1.52 -15.12 37.67
N ILE A 345 2.39 -14.11 37.58
CA ILE A 345 2.87 -13.34 38.75
C ILE A 345 1.71 -12.52 39.35
N LEU A 346 0.89 -11.88 38.51
CA LEU A 346 -0.21 -11.02 38.93
C LEU A 346 -1.45 -11.81 39.42
N GLU A 347 -1.64 -13.04 38.95
CA GLU A 347 -2.71 -13.93 39.40
C GLU A 347 -2.45 -14.53 40.79
N ASN A 348 -1.18 -14.56 41.24
CA ASN A 348 -0.82 -15.08 42.56
C ASN A 348 -1.07 -14.04 43.66
N PRO A 349 -2.04 -14.25 44.57
CA PRO A 349 -2.37 -13.28 45.63
C PRO A 349 -1.24 -13.05 46.65
N GLY A 350 -0.20 -13.91 46.66
CA GLY A 350 0.99 -13.75 47.50
C GLY A 350 1.92 -12.61 47.05
N ASN A 351 1.86 -12.20 45.78
CA ASN A 351 2.76 -11.24 45.15
C ASN A 351 2.25 -9.79 45.32
N LYS A 352 2.06 -9.37 46.57
CA LYS A 352 1.40 -8.09 46.90
C LYS A 352 2.17 -6.87 46.41
N ILE A 353 3.51 -6.92 46.40
CA ILE A 353 4.37 -5.80 46.00
C ILE A 353 4.26 -5.60 44.49
N GLU A 354 4.37 -6.69 43.74
CA GLU A 354 4.27 -6.77 42.28
C GLU A 354 2.90 -6.32 41.79
N ILE A 355 1.83 -6.82 42.42
CA ILE A 355 0.45 -6.42 42.09
C ILE A 355 0.25 -4.93 42.37
N SER A 356 0.80 -4.41 43.47
CA SER A 356 0.68 -2.99 43.80
C SER A 356 1.45 -2.11 42.80
N ALA A 357 2.67 -2.49 42.42
CA ALA A 357 3.47 -1.78 41.45
C ALA A 357 2.82 -1.78 40.06
N PHE A 358 2.31 -2.94 39.61
CA PHE A 358 1.58 -3.05 38.35
C PHE A 358 0.30 -2.20 38.36
N ARG A 359 -0.49 -2.23 39.44
CA ARG A 359 -1.72 -1.43 39.54
C ARG A 359 -1.43 0.07 39.52
N ALA A 360 -0.44 0.54 40.26
CA ALA A 360 -0.04 1.95 40.25
C ALA A 360 0.35 2.40 38.84
N PHE A 361 1.17 1.60 38.15
CA PHE A 361 1.54 1.87 36.76
C PHE A 361 0.35 1.82 35.81
N ALA A 362 -0.53 0.82 35.96
CA ALA A 362 -1.68 0.63 35.10
C ALA A 362 -2.72 1.75 35.25
N ASP A 363 -2.94 2.21 36.47
CA ASP A 363 -3.87 3.29 36.76
C ASP A 363 -3.37 4.62 36.20
N GLU A 364 -2.08 4.93 36.33
CA GLU A 364 -1.50 6.13 35.70
C GLU A 364 -1.46 6.02 34.17
N LEU A 365 -1.12 4.87 33.60
CA LEU A 365 -1.12 4.68 32.15
C LEU A 365 -2.54 4.83 31.55
N ARG A 366 -3.59 4.44 32.28
CA ARG A 366 -4.99 4.68 31.89
C ARG A 366 -5.38 6.15 31.95
N ASP A 367 -4.86 6.88 32.94
CA ASP A 367 -5.00 8.35 33.02
C ASP A 367 -4.27 9.02 31.83
N ASP A 368 -3.10 8.48 31.45
CA ASP A 368 -2.27 9.03 30.38
C ASP A 368 -2.78 8.81 28.96
N LEU A 369 -3.38 7.64 28.74
CA LEU A 369 -3.88 7.18 27.46
C LEU A 369 -5.41 7.22 27.44
N ASN A 370 -6.06 6.21 27.99
CA ASN A 370 -7.51 6.17 28.16
C ASN A 370 -7.93 5.08 29.16
N ASN A 371 -9.11 5.26 29.75
CA ASN A 371 -9.68 4.30 30.71
C ASN A 371 -10.09 2.96 30.08
N SER A 372 -10.04 2.81 28.75
CA SER A 372 -10.38 1.55 28.08
C SER A 372 -9.20 0.59 27.94
N VAL A 373 -7.97 1.00 28.27
CA VAL A 373 -6.80 0.12 28.27
C VAL A 373 -6.96 -0.98 29.33
N SER A 374 -7.06 -2.22 28.86
CA SER A 374 -7.21 -3.42 29.69
C SER A 374 -5.89 -3.85 30.34
N ASP A 375 -5.94 -4.55 31.48
CA ASP A 375 -4.73 -5.10 32.10
C ASP A 375 -3.92 -5.97 31.13
N ASP A 376 -4.60 -6.76 30.28
CA ASP A 376 -3.96 -7.60 29.26
C ASP A 376 -3.14 -6.77 28.25
N GLU A 377 -3.65 -5.60 27.84
CA GLU A 377 -2.93 -4.69 26.93
C GLU A 377 -1.69 -4.09 27.61
N ILE A 378 -1.76 -3.79 28.90
CA ILE A 378 -0.63 -3.25 29.68
C ILE A 378 0.44 -4.32 29.88
N ILE A 379 0.03 -5.57 30.17
CA ILE A 379 0.94 -6.72 30.24
C ILE A 379 1.65 -6.92 28.89
N GLU A 380 0.91 -6.81 27.79
CA GLU A 380 1.47 -6.90 26.44
C GLU A 380 2.47 -5.75 26.18
N MET A 381 2.19 -4.52 26.61
CA MET A 381 3.14 -3.39 26.52
C MET A 381 4.43 -3.63 27.30
N LEU A 382 4.34 -4.19 28.52
CA LEU A 382 5.52 -4.55 29.32
C LEU A 382 6.35 -5.65 28.63
N ALA A 383 5.69 -6.67 28.07
CA ALA A 383 6.36 -7.72 27.30
C ALA A 383 7.01 -7.19 26.02
N GLN A 384 6.39 -6.22 25.34
CA GLN A 384 6.98 -5.52 24.20
C GLN A 384 8.24 -4.77 24.61
N HIS A 385 8.19 -4.03 25.72
CA HIS A 385 9.34 -3.28 26.22
C HIS A 385 10.55 -4.21 26.46
N LEU A 386 10.36 -5.36 27.11
CA LEU A 386 11.40 -6.38 27.33
C LEU A 386 12.09 -6.84 26.03
N ILE A 387 11.34 -6.94 24.93
CA ILE A 387 11.86 -7.38 23.63
C ILE A 387 12.49 -6.21 22.86
N THR A 388 11.88 -5.03 22.92
CA THR A 388 12.31 -3.86 22.14
C THR A 388 13.52 -3.16 22.74
N LYS A 389 13.65 -3.10 24.07
CA LYS A 389 14.70 -2.34 24.73
C LYS A 389 16.10 -2.81 24.29
N PRO A 390 16.44 -4.12 24.31
CA PRO A 390 17.76 -4.56 23.90
C PRO A 390 18.03 -4.36 22.40
N VAL A 391 16.97 -4.35 21.57
CA VAL A 391 17.07 -4.03 20.14
C VAL A 391 17.46 -2.56 19.97
N PHE A 392 16.80 -1.64 20.68
CA PHE A 392 17.15 -0.22 20.64
C PHE A 392 18.55 0.04 21.22
N ASP A 393 18.91 -0.60 22.33
CA ASP A 393 20.26 -0.51 22.91
C ASP A 393 21.34 -1.01 21.93
N ALA A 394 21.04 -2.07 21.17
CA ALA A 394 21.96 -2.60 20.16
C ALA A 394 22.07 -1.71 18.92
N LEU A 395 20.98 -1.09 18.47
CA LEU A 395 20.95 -0.18 17.32
C LEU A 395 21.63 1.17 17.61
N PHE A 396 21.55 1.61 18.86
CA PHE A 396 21.95 2.95 19.29
C PHE A 396 22.95 2.89 20.44
N ALA A 397 23.94 2.00 20.38
CA ALA A 397 24.92 1.81 21.45
C ALA A 397 25.69 3.10 21.84
N ASP A 398 25.80 4.08 20.94
CA ASP A 398 26.44 5.38 21.21
C ASP A 398 25.51 6.41 21.88
N TYR A 399 24.20 6.14 21.89
CA TYR A 399 23.16 7.03 22.39
C TYR A 399 22.45 6.25 23.50
N ASN A 400 22.74 6.53 24.77
CA ASN A 400 22.11 5.86 25.92
C ASN A 400 20.61 6.21 26.04
N PHE A 401 19.82 5.98 25.00
CA PHE A 401 18.43 6.41 24.85
C PHE A 401 17.54 5.82 25.95
N THR A 402 17.67 4.52 26.20
CA THR A 402 16.81 3.81 27.16
C THR A 402 17.05 4.25 28.60
N ASP A 403 18.21 4.84 28.88
CA ASP A 403 18.59 5.39 30.19
C ASP A 403 18.03 6.80 30.44
N HIS A 404 17.66 7.52 29.37
CA HIS A 404 17.15 8.90 29.45
C HIS A 404 15.66 9.01 29.10
N ASN A 405 15.08 8.00 28.43
CA ASN A 405 13.69 8.02 28.04
C ASN A 405 12.75 7.73 29.23
N PRO A 406 11.78 8.62 29.55
CA PRO A 406 10.95 8.48 30.75
C PRO A 406 10.10 7.23 30.79
N MET A 407 9.51 6.85 29.64
CA MET A 407 8.68 5.67 29.55
C MET A 407 9.50 4.39 29.70
N SER A 408 10.72 4.38 29.13
CA SER A 408 11.66 3.27 29.28
C SER A 408 12.02 3.06 30.75
N MET A 409 12.40 4.14 31.45
CA MET A 409 12.72 4.09 32.88
C MET A 409 11.54 3.61 33.73
N ALA A 410 10.33 4.12 33.49
CA ALA A 410 9.15 3.73 34.25
C ALA A 410 8.77 2.26 34.04
N MET A 411 8.77 1.77 32.80
CA MET A 411 8.50 0.36 32.50
C MET A 411 9.57 -0.54 33.09
N GLN A 412 10.84 -0.15 33.03
CA GLN A 412 11.93 -0.90 33.63
C GLN A 412 11.79 -0.97 35.15
N ASN A 413 11.34 0.09 35.82
CA ASN A 413 11.09 0.06 37.27
C ASN A 413 10.01 -0.96 37.65
N VAL A 414 8.89 -1.00 36.91
CA VAL A 414 7.83 -2.01 37.12
C VAL A 414 8.36 -3.43 36.88
N LEU A 415 9.12 -3.61 35.79
CA LEU A 415 9.71 -4.91 35.45
C LEU A 415 10.76 -5.36 36.46
N ASN A 416 11.54 -4.46 37.03
CA ASN A 416 12.51 -4.75 38.09
C ASN A 416 11.80 -5.27 39.34
N THR A 417 10.64 -4.71 39.69
CA THR A 417 9.79 -5.23 40.77
C THR A 417 9.22 -6.61 40.44
N LEU A 418 8.85 -6.86 39.18
CA LEU A 418 8.41 -8.19 38.71
C LEU A 418 9.57 -9.21 38.60
N GLN A 419 10.82 -8.74 38.52
CA GLN A 419 12.04 -9.51 38.24
C GLN A 419 12.63 -10.26 39.44
N GLU A 420 12.16 -10.05 40.68
CA GLU A 420 12.55 -10.87 41.84
C GLU A 420 12.24 -12.38 41.62
N HIS A 421 11.49 -12.72 40.57
CA HIS A 421 11.21 -14.08 40.10
C HIS A 421 12.10 -14.61 38.94
N HIS A 422 13.22 -13.97 38.57
CA HIS A 422 14.17 -14.40 37.51
C HIS A 422 13.62 -14.41 36.06
N LEU A 423 13.08 -13.29 35.57
CA LEU A 423 12.52 -13.18 34.20
C LEU A 423 13.53 -13.46 33.06
N GLU A 424 14.84 -13.43 33.33
CA GLU A 424 15.92 -13.39 32.32
C GLU A 424 16.38 -14.74 31.75
N LYS A 425 15.94 -15.89 32.28
CA LYS A 425 16.49 -17.21 31.87
C LYS A 425 16.28 -17.56 30.39
N GLU A 426 15.42 -16.86 29.66
CA GLU A 426 15.16 -17.06 28.23
C GLU A 426 15.89 -16.05 27.31
N ALA A 427 16.61 -15.08 27.85
CA ALA A 427 17.39 -14.10 27.07
C ALA A 427 18.54 -14.72 26.25
N SER A 428 18.96 -15.95 26.58
CA SER A 428 20.05 -16.64 25.87
C SER A 428 19.75 -16.91 24.40
N THR A 429 18.49 -17.18 24.03
CA THR A 429 18.08 -17.39 22.63
C THR A 429 18.08 -16.06 21.85
N LEU A 430 17.73 -14.98 22.54
CA LEU A 430 17.67 -13.60 22.02
C LEU A 430 19.05 -12.96 21.83
N ASN A 431 20.06 -13.37 22.59
CA ASN A 431 21.41 -12.79 22.49
C ASN A 431 21.99 -12.90 21.07
N SER A 432 21.80 -14.04 20.40
CA SER A 432 22.25 -14.20 19.01
C SER A 432 21.51 -13.28 18.03
N PHE A 433 20.24 -12.98 18.30
CA PHE A 433 19.47 -12.00 17.55
C PHE A 433 19.94 -10.57 17.82
N TYR A 434 20.14 -10.19 19.09
CA TYR A 434 20.66 -8.87 19.46
C TYR A 434 22.07 -8.63 18.91
N GLU A 435 22.93 -9.64 18.93
CA GLU A 435 24.24 -9.59 18.26
C GLU A 435 24.07 -9.39 16.75
N SER A 436 23.08 -10.03 16.11
CA SER A 436 22.81 -9.83 14.68
C SER A 436 22.34 -8.40 14.35
N VAL A 437 21.50 -7.81 15.22
CA VAL A 437 21.04 -6.42 15.09
C VAL A 437 22.22 -5.47 15.28
N LYS A 438 23.02 -5.70 16.33
CA LYS A 438 24.23 -4.93 16.62
C LYS A 438 25.23 -4.99 15.47
N MET A 439 25.53 -6.17 14.94
CA MET A 439 26.44 -6.36 13.81
C MET A 439 25.97 -5.63 12.54
N ARG A 440 24.66 -5.51 12.34
CA ARG A 440 24.06 -4.80 11.20
C ARG A 440 24.07 -3.29 11.40
N ALA A 441 23.85 -2.80 12.63
CA ALA A 441 23.92 -1.39 12.98
C ALA A 441 25.36 -0.85 13.10
N ASP A 442 26.30 -1.72 13.49
CA ASP A 442 27.70 -1.39 13.70
C ASP A 442 28.33 -0.82 12.42
N GLY A 443 28.88 0.39 12.51
CA GLY A 443 29.46 1.11 11.36
C GLY A 443 28.45 1.85 10.46
N ILE A 444 27.14 1.86 10.76
CA ILE A 444 26.18 2.74 10.08
C ILE A 444 26.18 4.10 10.76
N THR A 445 26.76 5.08 10.07
CA THR A 445 26.95 6.45 10.59
C THR A 445 25.91 7.43 10.08
N THR A 446 25.14 7.09 9.04
CA THR A 446 24.12 7.98 8.46
C THR A 446 22.76 7.82 9.13
N ALA A 447 22.04 8.93 9.31
CA ALA A 447 20.70 8.93 9.89
C ALA A 447 19.70 8.18 9.00
N GLU A 448 19.81 8.33 7.68
CA GLU A 448 18.97 7.64 6.70
C GLU A 448 19.16 6.11 6.75
N GLY A 449 20.40 5.64 6.92
CA GLY A 449 20.71 4.21 7.06
C GLY A 449 20.10 3.61 8.32
N LYS A 450 20.20 4.31 9.45
CA LYS A 450 19.57 3.89 10.72
C LYS A 450 18.03 3.87 10.61
N GLN A 451 17.44 4.88 9.96
CA GLN A 451 16.00 4.92 9.74
C GLN A 451 15.51 3.76 8.86
N GLN A 452 16.22 3.43 7.78
CA GLN A 452 15.87 2.28 6.93
C GLN A 452 15.91 0.96 7.70
N ILE A 453 16.86 0.80 8.63
CA ILE A 453 16.91 -0.37 9.52
C ILE A 453 15.68 -0.43 10.42
N ILE A 454 15.28 0.71 11.02
CA ILE A 454 14.07 0.77 11.84
C ILE A 454 12.83 0.41 11.03
N VAL A 455 12.69 0.93 9.81
CA VAL A 455 11.57 0.59 8.91
C VAL A 455 11.56 -0.92 8.62
N GLN A 456 12.72 -1.51 8.29
CA GLN A 456 12.81 -2.94 8.04
C GLN A 456 12.51 -3.78 9.30
N LEU A 457 12.94 -3.35 10.48
CA LEU A 457 12.60 -3.98 11.76
C LEU A 457 11.09 -3.87 12.02
N TYR A 458 10.48 -2.73 11.74
CA TYR A 458 9.04 -2.58 11.85
C TYR A 458 8.28 -3.55 10.94
N ASP A 459 8.58 -3.52 9.64
CA ASP A 459 7.83 -4.28 8.63
C ASP A 459 8.05 -5.79 8.75
N LYS A 460 9.27 -6.22 9.06
CA LYS A 460 9.63 -7.64 9.07
C LYS A 460 9.60 -8.29 10.45
N PHE A 461 9.91 -7.53 11.50
CA PHE A 461 10.04 -8.05 12.86
C PHE A 461 8.79 -7.74 13.68
N PHE A 462 8.47 -6.46 13.92
CA PHE A 462 7.37 -6.09 14.82
C PHE A 462 6.00 -6.52 14.30
N ARG A 463 5.77 -6.34 12.99
CA ARG A 463 4.51 -6.73 12.34
C ARG A 463 4.21 -8.23 12.47
N ASN A 464 5.24 -9.07 12.39
CA ASN A 464 5.11 -10.51 12.46
C ASN A 464 5.10 -11.04 13.91
N ALA A 465 5.85 -10.40 14.81
CA ALA A 465 5.87 -10.76 16.23
C ALA A 465 4.57 -10.39 16.96
N PHE A 466 3.94 -9.26 16.59
CA PHE A 466 2.74 -8.71 17.24
C PHE A 466 1.63 -8.38 16.22
N PRO A 467 1.04 -9.39 15.52
CA PRO A 467 0.12 -9.15 14.40
C PRO A 467 -1.22 -8.53 14.81
N ARG A 468 -1.82 -8.99 15.93
CA ARG A 468 -3.09 -8.43 16.45
C ARG A 468 -2.95 -6.95 16.80
N MET A 469 -1.81 -6.61 17.40
CA MET A 469 -1.48 -5.25 17.75
C MET A 469 -1.22 -4.44 16.47
N THR A 470 -0.42 -4.92 15.52
CA THR A 470 -0.15 -4.19 14.25
C THR A 470 -1.42 -3.88 13.44
N GLU A 471 -2.38 -4.80 13.40
CA GLU A 471 -3.70 -4.57 12.79
C GLU A 471 -4.52 -3.48 13.51
N ARG A 472 -4.39 -3.37 14.84
CA ARG A 472 -4.98 -2.28 15.66
C ARG A 472 -4.22 -0.96 15.55
N LEU A 473 -2.89 -1.00 15.48
CA LEU A 473 -2.00 0.16 15.58
C LEU A 473 -1.92 0.98 14.30
N GLY A 474 -2.07 0.35 13.12
CA GLY A 474 -2.19 1.05 11.84
C GLY A 474 -1.12 2.12 11.57
N ILE A 475 0.12 1.94 12.03
CA ILE A 475 1.20 2.93 11.87
C ILE A 475 1.49 3.10 10.37
N VAL A 476 1.30 4.32 9.87
CA VAL A 476 1.48 4.66 8.45
C VAL A 476 2.74 5.51 8.27
N TYR A 477 3.69 5.01 7.48
CA TYR A 477 4.78 5.83 7.00
C TYR A 477 4.28 6.84 5.97
N THR A 478 4.37 8.13 6.33
CA THR A 478 3.96 9.22 5.44
C THR A 478 5.05 9.49 4.41
N PRO A 479 4.75 9.50 3.09
CA PRO A 479 5.73 9.83 2.06
C PRO A 479 6.38 11.18 2.33
N VAL A 480 7.71 11.23 2.22
CA VAL A 480 8.53 12.41 2.57
C VAL A 480 8.13 13.62 1.73
N GLU A 481 7.80 13.41 0.45
CA GLU A 481 7.38 14.47 -0.46
C GLU A 481 6.12 15.19 0.05
N VAL A 482 5.20 14.45 0.66
CA VAL A 482 3.97 15.02 1.24
C VAL A 482 4.28 15.80 2.51
N VAL A 483 5.12 15.24 3.38
CA VAL A 483 5.53 15.88 4.64
C VAL A 483 6.25 17.20 4.34
N ASP A 484 7.23 17.17 3.43
CA ASP A 484 7.98 18.35 3.02
C ASP A 484 7.05 19.41 2.42
N PHE A 485 6.10 19.02 1.57
CA PHE A 485 5.12 19.94 1.01
C PHE A 485 4.29 20.64 2.09
N ILE A 486 3.81 19.90 3.09
CA ILE A 486 3.02 20.48 4.19
C ILE A 486 3.86 21.47 4.99
N ILE A 487 5.07 21.08 5.40
CA ILE A 487 5.94 21.91 6.24
C ILE A 487 6.29 23.23 5.53
N HIS A 488 6.70 23.17 4.26
CA HIS A 488 7.00 24.36 3.48
C HIS A 488 5.75 25.22 3.26
N SER A 489 4.59 24.60 2.99
CA SER A 489 3.32 25.31 2.82
C SER A 489 2.87 26.04 4.09
N VAL A 490 3.02 25.40 5.25
CA VAL A 490 2.71 26.03 6.54
C VAL A 490 3.62 27.23 6.78
N ASN A 491 4.92 27.10 6.50
CA ASN A 491 5.87 28.21 6.63
C ASN A 491 5.54 29.37 5.68
N ASP A 492 5.19 29.10 4.43
CA ASP A 492 4.82 30.14 3.45
C ASP A 492 3.52 30.85 3.85
N VAL A 493 2.54 30.10 4.34
CA VAL A 493 1.29 30.64 4.88
C VAL A 493 1.55 31.48 6.13
N LEU A 494 2.41 31.03 7.05
CA LEU A 494 2.78 31.81 8.24
C LEU A 494 3.38 33.17 7.86
N LYS A 495 4.29 33.17 6.89
CA LYS A 495 4.93 34.39 6.39
C LYS A 495 3.90 35.35 5.80
N LYS A 496 2.98 34.81 5.00
CA LYS A 496 1.98 35.60 4.28
C LYS A 496 0.88 36.15 5.18
N GLU A 497 0.39 35.36 6.13
CA GLU A 497 -0.79 35.69 6.93
C GLU A 497 -0.44 36.37 8.25
N PHE A 498 0.74 36.09 8.82
CA PHE A 498 1.15 36.60 10.14
C PHE A 498 2.51 37.31 10.13
N GLY A 499 3.26 37.30 9.01
CA GLY A 499 4.62 37.86 8.97
C GLY A 499 5.62 37.07 9.82
N GLN A 500 5.32 35.81 10.15
CA GLN A 500 6.14 34.93 10.98
C GLN A 500 6.61 33.71 10.19
N THR A 501 7.62 33.02 10.70
CA THR A 501 8.16 31.77 10.16
C THR A 501 8.12 30.67 11.22
N LEU A 502 8.32 29.42 10.81
CA LEU A 502 8.47 28.30 11.76
C LEU A 502 9.68 28.49 12.70
N ALA A 503 10.68 29.28 12.29
CA ALA A 503 11.88 29.57 13.07
C ALA A 503 11.70 30.66 14.13
N ASP A 504 10.61 31.43 14.08
CA ASP A 504 10.43 32.56 14.99
C ASP A 504 10.06 32.09 16.40
N LYS A 505 10.56 32.84 17.38
CA LYS A 505 10.33 32.59 18.80
C LYS A 505 8.86 32.83 19.15
N GLY A 506 8.29 31.96 19.96
CA GLY A 506 6.87 31.94 20.32
C GLY A 506 5.97 31.23 19.31
N VAL A 507 6.51 30.68 18.22
CA VAL A 507 5.76 29.85 17.27
C VAL A 507 5.90 28.38 17.66
N HIS A 508 5.00 27.90 18.53
CA HIS A 508 4.99 26.50 18.95
C HIS A 508 4.37 25.59 17.86
N ILE A 509 5.07 24.50 17.56
CA ILE A 509 4.72 23.52 16.53
C ILE A 509 4.41 22.19 17.20
N LEU A 510 3.24 21.63 16.91
CA LEU A 510 2.79 20.36 17.46
C LEU A 510 2.44 19.37 16.34
N ASP A 511 3.01 18.16 16.43
CA ASP A 511 2.47 16.98 15.77
C ASP A 511 1.69 16.11 16.78
N PRO A 512 0.35 16.15 16.77
CA PRO A 512 -0.48 15.41 17.71
C PRO A 512 -0.53 13.90 17.45
N PHE A 513 -0.04 13.43 16.30
CA PHE A 513 -0.08 12.03 15.86
C PHE A 513 1.23 11.67 15.14
N THR A 514 2.34 11.79 15.86
CA THR A 514 3.69 11.84 15.27
C THR A 514 4.09 10.54 14.57
N GLY A 515 3.48 9.41 14.93
CA GLY A 515 3.80 8.10 14.38
C GLY A 515 5.28 7.79 14.61
N THR A 516 6.05 7.72 13.53
CA THR A 516 7.51 7.49 13.58
C THR A 516 8.34 8.77 13.67
N GLY A 517 7.73 9.92 13.94
CA GLY A 517 8.42 11.21 14.09
C GLY A 517 8.66 11.96 12.79
N THR A 518 8.07 11.54 11.66
CA THR A 518 8.49 11.99 10.32
C THR A 518 8.28 13.50 10.09
N PHE A 519 7.18 14.10 10.55
CA PHE A 519 7.00 15.55 10.40
C PHE A 519 8.04 16.34 11.17
N ILE A 520 8.41 15.89 12.37
CA ILE A 520 9.39 16.56 13.20
C ILE A 520 10.81 16.39 12.62
N THR A 521 11.19 15.17 12.21
CA THR A 521 12.51 14.96 11.59
C THR A 521 12.68 15.76 10.31
N ARG A 522 11.67 15.77 9.44
CA ARG A 522 11.68 16.56 8.21
C ARG A 522 11.69 18.06 8.48
N LEU A 523 11.02 18.53 9.53
CA LEU A 523 11.10 19.93 9.97
C LEU A 523 12.54 20.32 10.32
N LEU A 524 13.23 19.49 11.12
CA LEU A 524 14.64 19.74 11.50
C LEU A 524 15.55 19.73 10.26
N GLN A 525 15.34 18.80 9.32
CA GLN A 525 16.12 18.66 8.08
C GLN A 525 15.78 19.67 6.99
N SER A 526 14.65 20.38 7.10
CA SER A 526 14.12 21.24 6.02
C SER A 526 14.98 22.47 5.72
N GLY A 527 15.85 22.88 6.64
CA GLY A 527 16.56 24.15 6.58
C GLY A 527 15.69 25.39 6.83
N LEU A 528 14.40 25.21 7.17
CA LEU A 528 13.50 26.31 7.50
C LEU A 528 13.78 26.92 8.88
N ILE A 529 14.38 26.12 9.78
CA ILE A 529 14.88 26.58 11.08
C ILE A 529 16.40 26.70 10.98
N PRO A 530 16.95 27.93 11.01
CA PRO A 530 18.39 28.16 10.99
C PRO A 530 19.10 27.51 12.19
N SER A 531 20.36 27.09 11.99
CA SER A 531 21.15 26.37 13.01
C SER A 531 21.28 27.13 14.34
N ASP A 532 21.36 28.47 14.31
CA ASP A 532 21.46 29.33 15.50
C ASP A 532 20.17 29.37 16.34
N LYS A 533 19.03 29.00 15.74
CA LYS A 533 17.73 28.92 16.43
C LYS A 533 17.31 27.49 16.75
N LEU A 534 17.92 26.50 16.09
CA LEU A 534 17.50 25.10 16.14
C LEU A 534 17.49 24.53 17.56
N ALA A 535 18.56 24.71 18.32
CA ALA A 535 18.67 24.20 19.70
C ALA A 535 17.55 24.74 20.60
N TYR A 536 17.23 26.04 20.48
CA TYR A 536 16.14 26.64 21.25
C TYR A 536 14.77 26.09 20.83
N LYS A 537 14.51 25.97 19.52
CA LYS A 537 13.25 25.40 19.01
C LYS A 537 13.07 23.95 19.44
N PHE A 538 14.10 23.13 19.27
CA PHE A 538 14.12 21.72 19.64
C PHE A 538 13.76 21.50 21.12
N LYS A 539 14.35 22.29 22.02
CA LYS A 539 14.13 22.15 23.46
C LYS A 539 12.79 22.71 23.96
N ASN A 540 12.24 23.74 23.30
CA ASN A 540 11.15 24.54 23.90
C ASN A 540 9.87 24.65 23.04
N GLU A 541 9.98 24.60 21.70
CA GLU A 541 8.91 25.05 20.81
C GLU A 541 8.46 23.99 19.79
N ILE A 542 9.07 22.80 19.79
CA ILE A 542 8.67 21.66 18.97
C ILE A 542 8.11 20.57 19.88
N HIS A 543 6.91 20.08 19.56
CA HIS A 543 6.12 19.17 20.38
C HIS A 543 5.58 18.01 19.56
N ALA A 544 5.47 16.84 20.16
CA ALA A 544 4.95 15.64 19.51
C ALA A 544 4.18 14.75 20.48
N ASN A 545 3.08 14.15 20.04
CA ASN A 545 2.33 13.16 20.80
C ASN A 545 2.23 11.85 20.03
N GLU A 546 2.22 10.74 20.77
CA GLU A 546 1.97 9.41 20.23
C GLU A 546 1.23 8.57 21.27
N ILE A 547 0.26 7.76 20.84
CA ILE A 547 -0.49 6.85 21.73
C ILE A 547 0.17 5.46 21.79
N VAL A 548 0.92 5.10 20.75
CA VAL A 548 1.52 3.78 20.57
C VAL A 548 2.96 3.75 21.08
N LEU A 549 3.24 2.94 22.09
CA LEU A 549 4.57 2.84 22.71
C LEU A 549 5.73 2.61 21.72
N LEU A 550 5.57 1.66 20.80
CA LEU A 550 6.62 1.35 19.84
C LEU A 550 6.87 2.53 18.88
N ALA A 551 5.81 3.18 18.41
CA ALA A 551 5.92 4.35 17.54
C ALA A 551 6.55 5.53 18.31
N TYR A 552 6.19 5.71 19.57
CA TYR A 552 6.78 6.70 20.48
C TYR A 552 8.30 6.52 20.61
N TYR A 553 8.80 5.30 20.85
CA TYR A 553 10.25 5.06 20.91
C TYR A 553 10.93 5.36 19.57
N ILE A 554 10.35 4.92 18.46
CA ILE A 554 10.88 5.18 17.12
C ILE A 554 10.94 6.69 16.85
N ALA A 555 9.87 7.43 17.18
CA ALA A 555 9.81 8.87 16.99
C ALA A 555 10.85 9.61 17.83
N ALA A 556 10.94 9.31 19.12
CA ALA A 556 11.91 9.94 20.01
C ALA A 556 13.35 9.76 19.49
N ILE A 557 13.74 8.52 19.21
CA ILE A 557 15.09 8.20 18.71
C ILE A 557 15.35 8.86 17.36
N ASN A 558 14.39 8.81 16.42
CA ASN A 558 14.57 9.41 15.10
C ASN A 558 14.76 10.94 15.20
N ILE A 559 13.95 11.60 16.03
CA ILE A 559 14.02 13.06 16.23
C ILE A 559 15.36 13.45 16.86
N GLU A 560 15.79 12.73 17.88
CA GLU A 560 17.08 12.95 18.55
C GLU A 560 18.25 12.66 17.62
N ALA A 561 18.27 11.52 16.92
CA ALA A 561 19.36 11.16 16.02
C ALA A 561 19.53 12.19 14.88
N VAL A 562 18.43 12.71 14.35
CA VAL A 562 18.45 13.76 13.32
C VAL A 562 18.93 15.10 13.89
N TYR A 563 18.57 15.45 15.13
CA TYR A 563 19.09 16.65 15.77
C TYR A 563 20.62 16.61 15.89
N HIS A 564 21.17 15.52 16.46
CA HIS A 564 22.62 15.38 16.66
C HIS A 564 23.40 15.31 15.35
N SER A 565 22.83 14.73 14.29
CA SER A 565 23.49 14.71 12.98
C SER A 565 23.57 16.07 12.32
N ILE A 566 22.72 17.03 12.71
CA ILE A 566 22.71 18.40 12.19
C ILE A 566 23.56 19.35 13.04
N THR A 567 23.56 19.20 14.37
CA THR A 567 24.23 20.14 15.29
C THR A 567 25.70 19.81 15.57
N GLU A 568 26.15 18.59 15.27
CA GLU A 568 27.49 18.09 15.60
C GLU A 568 27.84 18.23 17.11
N GLU A 569 26.84 18.29 17.98
CA GLU A 569 27.04 18.37 19.44
C GLU A 569 27.70 17.09 19.97
N SER A 570 28.69 17.24 20.84
CA SER A 570 29.43 16.11 21.44
C SER A 570 28.67 15.41 22.58
N GLU A 571 27.68 16.08 23.17
CA GLU A 571 26.88 15.57 24.28
C GLU A 571 25.46 15.26 23.80
N TYR A 572 24.92 14.13 24.24
CA TYR A 572 23.58 13.69 23.86
C TYR A 572 22.49 14.51 24.57
N THR A 573 21.58 15.08 23.78
CA THR A 573 20.44 15.89 24.22
C THR A 573 19.12 15.16 23.92
N PRO A 574 18.35 14.74 24.93
CA PRO A 574 17.06 14.07 24.73
C PRO A 574 15.98 15.04 24.21
N PHE A 575 15.02 14.53 23.45
CA PHE A 575 13.90 15.34 22.97
C PHE A 575 12.79 15.40 24.02
N GLU A 576 12.76 16.49 24.80
CA GLU A 576 11.74 16.70 25.84
C GLU A 576 10.34 17.05 25.30
N GLY A 577 10.21 17.32 24.00
CA GLY A 577 8.95 17.73 23.36
C GLY A 577 7.98 16.58 23.07
N ILE A 578 8.41 15.32 23.17
CA ILE A 578 7.56 14.15 22.90
C ILE A 578 6.84 13.65 24.17
N CYS A 579 5.56 13.30 24.02
CA CYS A 579 4.72 12.69 25.06
C CYS A 579 4.10 11.38 24.57
N LEU A 580 4.01 10.39 25.48
CA LEU A 580 3.15 9.21 25.27
C LEU A 580 1.76 9.54 25.83
N THR A 581 0.77 9.75 24.97
CA THR A 581 -0.58 10.16 25.37
C THR A 581 -1.62 9.94 24.27
N ASP A 582 -2.90 9.80 24.65
CA ASP A 582 -4.02 10.00 23.72
C ASP A 582 -4.34 11.50 23.65
N THR A 583 -3.98 12.14 22.53
CA THR A 583 -4.23 13.56 22.29
C THR A 583 -5.72 13.94 22.47
N PHE A 584 -6.66 13.03 22.20
CA PHE A 584 -8.08 13.29 22.37
C PHE A 584 -8.52 13.23 23.85
N GLU A 585 -7.98 12.29 24.64
CA GLU A 585 -8.34 12.14 26.07
C GLU A 585 -7.71 13.22 26.96
N MET A 586 -6.54 13.75 26.58
CA MET A 586 -5.78 14.77 27.33
C MET A 586 -6.59 16.02 27.75
N TYR A 587 -7.74 16.28 27.11
CA TYR A 587 -8.62 17.42 27.37
C TYR A 587 -10.01 17.02 27.89
N GLU A 588 -10.29 15.73 28.09
CA GLU A 588 -11.56 15.22 28.60
C GLU A 588 -11.67 15.29 30.13
N LYS A 589 -10.54 15.14 30.84
CA LYS A 589 -10.43 15.19 32.30
C LYS A 589 -9.18 15.93 32.75
N ASP A 590 -9.14 16.30 34.03
CA ASP A 590 -7.92 16.78 34.69
C ASP A 590 -7.12 15.57 35.19
N ASP A 591 -5.80 15.56 34.97
CA ASP A 591 -4.91 14.46 35.42
C ASP A 591 -4.98 14.34 36.94
N LEU A 592 -5.48 13.20 37.44
CA LEU A 592 -5.75 13.00 38.88
C LEU A 592 -4.58 12.31 39.60
N VAL A 593 -3.66 11.67 38.87
CA VAL A 593 -2.60 10.83 39.43
C VAL A 593 -1.25 11.18 38.77
N SER A 594 -0.18 11.29 39.57
CA SER A 594 1.19 11.42 39.04
C SER A 594 2.22 10.89 40.05
N GLU A 595 2.39 9.56 40.13
CA GLU A 595 3.32 8.93 41.08
C GLU A 595 4.42 8.09 40.39
N VAL A 596 4.13 7.47 39.25
CA VAL A 596 4.98 6.52 38.51
C VAL A 596 5.50 7.11 37.19
N LEU A 597 4.69 7.88 36.44
CA LEU A 597 5.03 8.48 35.14
C LEU A 597 5.28 10.00 35.24
N VAL A 598 5.97 10.43 36.30
CA VAL A 598 6.14 11.84 36.68
C VAL A 598 6.63 12.73 35.51
N ASP A 599 7.71 12.37 34.81
CA ASP A 599 8.24 13.20 33.71
C ASP A 599 7.29 13.22 32.49
N ASN A 600 6.66 12.10 32.10
CA ASN A 600 5.67 12.11 31.01
C ASN A 600 4.47 13.02 31.36
N SER A 601 3.99 12.93 32.59
CA SER A 601 2.93 13.77 33.13
C SER A 601 3.32 15.26 33.18
N GLU A 602 4.55 15.60 33.57
CA GLU A 602 5.06 16.98 33.53
C GLU A 602 5.13 17.53 32.10
N ARG A 603 5.63 16.73 31.14
CA ARG A 603 5.69 17.12 29.72
C ARG A 603 4.30 17.40 29.15
N ARG A 604 3.30 16.57 29.47
CA ARG A 604 1.89 16.77 29.05
C ARG A 604 1.30 18.02 29.67
N LYS A 605 1.45 18.23 30.99
CA LYS A 605 0.98 19.45 31.68
C LYS A 605 1.60 20.71 31.08
N ARG A 606 2.91 20.68 30.81
CA ARG A 606 3.63 21.75 30.12
C ARG A 606 3.02 22.02 28.74
N GLN A 607 2.86 20.98 27.90
CA GLN A 607 2.30 21.12 26.55
C GLN A 607 0.85 21.65 26.54
N LYS A 608 0.01 21.19 27.49
CA LYS A 608 -1.39 21.64 27.65
C LYS A 608 -1.49 23.14 27.86
N ALA A 609 -0.53 23.73 28.60
CA ALA A 609 -0.51 25.15 28.93
C ALA A 609 0.03 26.06 27.80
N LEU A 610 0.63 25.51 26.75
CA LEU A 610 1.26 26.30 25.68
C LEU A 610 0.23 26.91 24.71
N ASP A 611 0.57 28.06 24.14
CA ASP A 611 -0.13 28.66 23.01
C ASP A 611 0.36 28.02 21.69
N ILE A 612 -0.30 26.93 21.27
CA ILE A 612 0.06 26.19 20.05
C ILE A 612 -0.60 26.86 18.84
N ARG A 613 0.21 27.42 17.95
CA ARG A 613 -0.25 28.11 16.73
C ARG A 613 -0.06 27.33 15.45
N VAL A 614 0.76 26.27 15.48
CA VAL A 614 1.03 25.44 14.31
C VAL A 614 0.77 23.98 14.67
N ILE A 615 -0.13 23.35 13.93
CA ILE A 615 -0.43 21.92 14.05
C ILE A 615 -0.19 21.27 12.69
N VAL A 616 0.67 20.27 12.63
CA VAL A 616 0.93 19.47 11.43
C VAL A 616 0.76 17.99 11.72
N GLY A 617 0.58 17.15 10.71
CA GLY A 617 0.58 15.70 10.91
C GLY A 617 -0.24 14.90 9.92
N ASN A 618 -0.28 13.60 10.17
CA ASN A 618 -1.13 12.63 9.47
C ASN A 618 -2.04 11.92 10.49
N PRO A 619 -3.24 12.46 10.81
CA PRO A 619 -4.12 11.87 11.81
C PRO A 619 -4.63 10.48 11.40
N PRO A 620 -5.04 9.63 12.36
CA PRO A 620 -5.56 8.29 12.05
C PRO A 620 -6.91 8.32 11.33
N TYR A 621 -7.15 7.37 10.41
CA TYR A 621 -8.39 7.25 9.64
C TYR A 621 -9.21 6.05 10.12
N SER A 622 -10.29 6.28 10.88
CA SER A 622 -11.17 5.20 11.34
C SER A 622 -12.59 5.71 11.60
N ALA A 623 -13.53 5.32 10.73
CA ALA A 623 -14.97 5.53 10.94
C ALA A 623 -15.62 4.46 11.84
N GLY A 624 -14.85 3.44 12.27
CA GLY A 624 -15.31 2.31 13.07
C GLY A 624 -14.82 0.95 12.56
N GLN A 625 -15.14 -0.11 13.32
CA GLN A 625 -14.81 -1.51 12.98
C GLN A 625 -15.47 -2.00 11.67
N GLY A 626 -14.82 -2.97 11.01
CA GLY A 626 -15.30 -3.57 9.77
C GLY A 626 -16.49 -4.51 9.98
N SER A 627 -16.44 -5.28 11.06
CA SER A 627 -17.49 -6.19 11.52
C SER A 627 -17.79 -5.98 13.00
N ALA A 628 -19.01 -6.29 13.44
CA ALA A 628 -19.32 -6.36 14.87
C ALA A 628 -18.54 -7.47 15.58
N ASN A 629 -18.09 -8.48 14.83
CA ASN A 629 -17.29 -9.57 15.36
C ASN A 629 -15.84 -9.18 15.67
N ASP A 630 -15.37 -8.03 15.15
CA ASP A 630 -14.01 -7.54 15.42
C ASP A 630 -13.87 -7.08 16.89
N ASN A 631 -14.99 -6.73 17.54
CA ASN A 631 -15.07 -6.18 18.89
C ASN A 631 -14.05 -5.06 19.16
N ASN A 632 -13.88 -4.17 18.18
CA ASN A 632 -12.89 -3.09 18.14
C ASN A 632 -13.56 -1.75 17.79
N ALA A 633 -14.66 -1.42 18.49
CA ALA A 633 -15.36 -0.18 18.28
C ALA A 633 -14.49 1.03 18.63
N ASN A 634 -14.67 2.15 17.93
CA ASN A 634 -13.95 3.38 18.24
C ASN A 634 -14.22 3.84 19.68
N ILE A 635 -13.17 4.31 20.34
CA ILE A 635 -13.24 4.94 21.66
C ILE A 635 -14.14 6.19 21.59
N SER A 636 -14.89 6.43 22.65
CA SER A 636 -15.77 7.60 22.80
C SER A 636 -15.04 8.69 23.56
N TYR A 637 -15.08 9.93 23.06
CA TYR A 637 -14.48 11.10 23.71
C TYR A 637 -15.60 12.13 23.96
N PRO A 638 -16.28 12.10 25.12
CA PRO A 638 -17.55 12.80 25.32
C PRO A 638 -17.54 14.30 25.02
N GLY A 639 -16.49 15.02 25.44
CA GLY A 639 -16.27 16.44 25.22
C GLY A 639 -16.01 16.76 23.74
N LEU A 640 -15.05 16.08 23.11
CA LEU A 640 -14.74 16.25 21.69
C LEU A 640 -15.92 15.84 20.78
N ASP A 641 -16.57 14.71 21.08
CA ASP A 641 -17.75 14.25 20.34
C ASP A 641 -18.93 15.21 20.52
N LYS A 642 -19.06 15.86 21.69
CA LYS A 642 -20.02 16.95 21.90
C LYS A 642 -19.67 18.16 21.04
N ARG A 643 -18.40 18.57 20.95
CA ARG A 643 -17.97 19.66 20.05
C ARG A 643 -18.34 19.37 18.59
N ILE A 644 -18.15 18.14 18.12
CA ILE A 644 -18.57 17.71 16.77
C ILE A 644 -20.09 17.78 16.61
N LYS A 645 -20.86 17.37 17.63
CA LYS A 645 -22.33 17.47 17.61
C LYS A 645 -22.80 18.92 17.51
N ASP A 646 -22.24 19.79 18.35
CA ASP A 646 -22.63 21.20 18.49
C ASP A 646 -22.15 22.06 17.31
N THR A 647 -21.22 21.55 16.48
CA THR A 647 -20.71 22.23 15.28
C THR A 647 -21.15 21.51 14.00
N TYR A 648 -20.43 20.47 13.61
CA TYR A 648 -20.57 19.80 12.32
C TYR A 648 -21.91 19.08 12.17
N ALA A 649 -22.36 18.35 13.20
CA ALA A 649 -23.61 17.60 13.09
C ALA A 649 -24.84 18.52 13.11
N LEU A 650 -24.81 19.57 13.93
CA LEU A 650 -25.88 20.58 14.01
C LEU A 650 -26.12 21.27 12.66
N ASN A 651 -25.04 21.53 11.90
CA ASN A 651 -25.11 22.18 10.59
C ASN A 651 -25.35 21.19 9.42
N SER A 652 -25.44 19.88 9.66
CA SER A 652 -25.65 18.88 8.62
C SER A 652 -27.14 18.63 8.35
N LYS A 653 -27.51 18.53 7.06
CA LYS A 653 -28.86 18.14 6.63
C LYS A 653 -29.03 16.62 6.49
N ALA A 654 -27.96 15.84 6.67
CA ALA A 654 -27.97 14.39 6.53
C ALA A 654 -28.82 13.70 7.61
N THR A 655 -29.42 12.57 7.27
CA THR A 655 -30.19 11.76 8.24
C THR A 655 -29.28 11.01 9.22
N SER A 656 -28.03 10.73 8.83
CA SER A 656 -27.05 10.07 9.70
C SER A 656 -25.74 10.84 9.67
N THR A 657 -25.27 11.18 10.86
CA THR A 657 -24.02 11.92 11.11
C THR A 657 -22.93 11.01 11.69
N LYS A 658 -23.11 9.68 11.67
CA LYS A 658 -22.16 8.72 12.24
C LYS A 658 -20.73 8.92 11.70
N ASN A 659 -20.61 9.20 10.40
CA ASN A 659 -19.31 9.40 9.75
C ASN A 659 -18.56 10.65 10.24
N LEU A 660 -19.23 11.59 10.93
CA LEU A 660 -18.56 12.74 11.54
C LEU A 660 -17.71 12.34 12.76
N MET A 661 -17.89 11.13 13.28
CA MET A 661 -17.11 10.58 14.40
C MET A 661 -15.87 9.80 13.93
N ASP A 662 -15.50 9.94 12.66
CA ASP A 662 -14.24 9.41 12.15
C ASP A 662 -13.05 10.10 12.84
N SER A 663 -12.01 9.35 13.19
CA SER A 663 -10.84 9.86 13.91
C SER A 663 -10.15 11.04 13.22
N TYR A 664 -10.12 11.11 11.89
CA TYR A 664 -9.52 12.28 11.21
C TYR A 664 -10.41 13.54 11.31
N ILE A 665 -11.74 13.39 11.44
CA ILE A 665 -12.65 14.52 11.66
C ILE A 665 -12.55 14.99 13.12
N ARG A 666 -12.38 14.05 14.07
CA ARG A 666 -12.01 14.35 15.45
C ARG A 666 -10.70 15.13 15.51
N ALA A 667 -9.68 14.72 14.76
CA ALA A 667 -8.43 15.45 14.64
C ALA A 667 -8.61 16.87 14.08
N ILE A 668 -9.41 17.05 13.02
CA ILE A 668 -9.73 18.39 12.48
C ILE A 668 -10.42 19.24 13.55
N ARG A 669 -11.44 18.71 14.24
CA ARG A 669 -12.17 19.46 15.29
C ARG A 669 -11.26 19.83 16.46
N TRP A 670 -10.49 18.86 16.95
CA TRP A 670 -9.55 19.04 18.05
C TRP A 670 -8.49 20.08 17.69
N ALA A 671 -7.85 19.97 16.51
CA ALA A 671 -6.85 20.92 16.06
C ALA A 671 -7.43 22.33 15.89
N SER A 672 -8.65 22.42 15.35
CA SER A 672 -9.38 23.69 15.20
C SER A 672 -9.66 24.37 16.54
N ASP A 673 -9.95 23.58 17.58
CA ASP A 673 -10.16 24.10 18.93
C ASP A 673 -8.81 24.44 19.60
N ARG A 674 -7.75 23.64 19.35
CA ARG A 674 -6.43 23.80 19.96
C ARG A 674 -5.66 25.05 19.51
N VAL A 675 -5.80 25.45 18.24
CA VAL A 675 -5.19 26.69 17.71
C VAL A 675 -5.95 27.96 18.07
N GLY A 676 -7.13 27.84 18.68
CA GLY A 676 -7.95 28.98 19.08
C GLY A 676 -8.36 29.89 17.91
N GLU A 677 -8.02 31.17 17.99
CA GLU A 677 -8.43 32.23 17.05
C GLU A 677 -7.36 32.57 15.99
N GLN A 678 -6.11 32.13 16.19
CA GLN A 678 -4.98 32.44 15.31
C GLN A 678 -4.03 31.26 15.20
N GLY A 679 -3.86 30.73 13.99
CA GLY A 679 -2.94 29.62 13.75
C GLY A 679 -3.12 28.96 12.38
N VAL A 680 -2.27 27.98 12.11
CA VAL A 680 -2.23 27.20 10.88
C VAL A 680 -2.28 25.71 11.20
N ILE A 681 -3.16 24.99 10.52
CA ILE A 681 -3.27 23.53 10.59
C ILE A 681 -2.91 22.96 9.22
N GLY A 682 -1.94 22.06 9.15
CA GLY A 682 -1.51 21.38 7.93
C GLY A 682 -1.63 19.87 8.07
N PHE A 683 -2.65 19.27 7.47
CA PHE A 683 -2.88 17.83 7.55
C PHE A 683 -2.92 17.15 6.20
N ILE A 684 -2.55 15.87 6.19
CA ILE A 684 -2.95 14.92 5.16
C ILE A 684 -4.04 14.01 5.72
N THR A 685 -5.24 14.03 5.13
CA THR A 685 -6.39 13.26 5.63
C THR A 685 -7.13 12.52 4.53
N ASN A 686 -8.02 11.61 4.93
CA ASN A 686 -9.07 11.11 4.04
C ASN A 686 -9.83 12.29 3.41
N ALA A 687 -9.96 12.28 2.08
CA ALA A 687 -10.62 13.32 1.29
C ALA A 687 -12.14 13.13 1.16
N GLY A 688 -12.70 12.06 1.73
CA GLY A 688 -14.12 11.74 1.62
C GLY A 688 -15.06 12.85 2.11
N TYR A 689 -14.61 13.72 3.04
CA TYR A 689 -15.43 14.81 3.55
C TYR A 689 -15.70 15.93 2.52
N ILE A 690 -14.91 16.02 1.44
CA ILE A 690 -15.01 17.08 0.43
C ILE A 690 -16.31 16.96 -0.38
N ASP A 691 -16.80 15.74 -0.58
CA ASP A 691 -17.96 15.45 -1.47
C ASP A 691 -18.91 14.40 -0.89
N SER A 692 -19.01 14.32 0.45
CA SER A 692 -19.94 13.45 1.16
C SER A 692 -21.18 14.20 1.62
N ASN A 693 -22.34 13.55 1.53
CA ASN A 693 -23.61 14.08 2.02
C ASN A 693 -23.64 14.26 3.55
N SER A 694 -22.85 13.49 4.30
CA SER A 694 -22.85 13.53 5.77
C SER A 694 -21.87 14.55 6.37
N THR A 695 -21.12 15.26 5.53
CA THR A 695 -20.07 16.21 5.95
C THR A 695 -20.31 17.62 5.42
N ASP A 696 -21.52 17.89 4.92
CA ASP A 696 -21.99 19.23 4.54
C ASP A 696 -21.88 20.24 5.70
N GLY A 697 -22.26 19.83 6.90
CA GLY A 697 -22.10 20.65 8.11
C GLY A 697 -20.64 20.90 8.48
N LEU A 698 -19.75 19.92 8.29
CA LEU A 698 -18.30 20.12 8.45
C LEU A 698 -17.77 21.15 7.44
N ARG A 699 -18.10 20.99 6.15
CA ARG A 699 -17.69 21.94 5.10
C ARG A 699 -18.16 23.36 5.39
N LYS A 700 -19.40 23.52 5.85
CA LYS A 700 -19.93 24.82 6.30
C LYS A 700 -19.10 25.40 7.45
N CYS A 701 -18.87 24.64 8.52
CA CYS A 701 -18.10 25.12 9.66
C CYS A 701 -16.67 25.51 9.28
N LEU A 702 -16.01 24.75 8.39
CA LEU A 702 -14.67 25.12 7.93
C LEU A 702 -14.66 26.50 7.24
N ILE A 703 -15.66 26.78 6.41
CA ILE A 703 -15.81 28.09 5.74
C ILE A 703 -16.07 29.21 6.76
N ASP A 704 -16.88 28.95 7.80
CA ASP A 704 -17.23 29.94 8.82
C ASP A 704 -16.08 30.24 9.80
N GLU A 705 -15.27 29.21 10.12
CA GLU A 705 -14.23 29.28 11.15
C GLU A 705 -12.87 29.73 10.63
N PHE A 706 -12.54 29.41 9.37
CA PHE A 706 -11.22 29.66 8.80
C PHE A 706 -11.23 30.84 7.83
N SER A 707 -10.15 31.61 7.83
CA SER A 707 -9.94 32.72 6.89
C SER A 707 -9.57 32.24 5.49
N SER A 708 -8.65 31.27 5.41
CA SER A 708 -8.16 30.65 4.17
C SER A 708 -8.18 29.13 4.32
N ILE A 709 -8.56 28.42 3.25
CA ILE A 709 -8.54 26.97 3.18
C ILE A 709 -7.90 26.55 1.86
N TYR A 710 -6.81 25.79 1.91
CA TYR A 710 -6.17 25.21 0.73
C TYR A 710 -6.42 23.70 0.74
N VAL A 711 -7.01 23.17 -0.33
CA VAL A 711 -7.32 21.74 -0.48
C VAL A 711 -6.62 21.20 -1.72
N PHE A 712 -5.55 20.45 -1.52
CA PHE A 712 -4.85 19.73 -2.58
C PHE A 712 -5.32 18.27 -2.61
N HIS A 713 -6.25 17.96 -3.52
CA HIS A 713 -6.88 16.66 -3.65
C HIS A 713 -6.02 15.68 -4.47
N LEU A 714 -5.56 14.60 -3.82
CA LEU A 714 -4.60 13.63 -4.39
C LEU A 714 -5.27 12.40 -5.02
N GLN A 715 -6.61 12.31 -4.98
CA GLN A 715 -7.39 11.17 -5.50
C GLN A 715 -7.00 9.84 -4.83
N GLY A 716 -7.09 8.71 -5.56
CA GLY A 716 -6.80 7.38 -5.05
C GLY A 716 -8.01 6.62 -4.49
N ASN A 717 -9.25 7.06 -4.74
CA ASN A 717 -10.42 6.30 -4.31
C ASN A 717 -10.54 5.02 -5.15
N SER A 718 -10.28 3.86 -4.55
CA SER A 718 -10.50 2.54 -5.17
C SER A 718 -11.55 1.70 -4.45
N ARG A 719 -12.17 2.21 -3.37
CA ARG A 719 -13.21 1.51 -2.59
C ARG A 719 -14.59 1.62 -3.25
N ARG A 720 -14.94 2.80 -3.78
CA ARG A 720 -16.26 3.09 -4.36
C ARG A 720 -16.23 3.39 -5.85
N SER A 721 -15.07 3.34 -6.48
CA SER A 721 -14.91 3.49 -7.93
C SER A 721 -14.82 2.13 -8.60
N SER A 722 -15.31 2.05 -9.84
CA SER A 722 -15.15 0.89 -10.72
C SER A 722 -14.94 1.36 -12.15
N GLY A 723 -14.40 0.46 -13.00
CA GLY A 723 -14.21 0.74 -14.42
C GLY A 723 -13.40 2.00 -14.65
N GLU A 724 -13.95 2.93 -15.43
CA GLU A 724 -13.26 4.14 -15.85
C GLU A 724 -13.04 5.15 -14.71
N LEU A 725 -13.96 5.24 -13.75
CA LEU A 725 -13.79 6.13 -12.60
C LEU A 725 -12.59 5.70 -11.73
N ALA A 726 -12.39 4.39 -11.56
CA ALA A 726 -11.24 3.86 -10.81
C ALA A 726 -9.92 4.16 -11.52
N LYS A 727 -9.90 4.16 -12.86
CA LYS A 727 -8.71 4.55 -13.63
C LYS A 727 -8.41 6.03 -13.49
N LYS A 728 -9.43 6.89 -13.54
CA LYS A 728 -9.28 8.34 -13.35
C LYS A 728 -8.71 8.68 -11.98
N GLU A 729 -9.18 8.02 -10.92
CA GLU A 729 -8.63 8.22 -9.58
C GLU A 729 -7.13 7.90 -9.45
N GLY A 730 -6.61 7.03 -10.33
CA GLY A 730 -5.21 6.61 -10.32
C GLY A 730 -4.85 5.81 -9.06
N ALA A 731 -3.56 5.66 -8.81
CA ALA A 731 -3.07 5.00 -7.60
C ALA A 731 -3.21 5.91 -6.37
N GLY A 732 -3.47 5.34 -5.20
CA GLY A 732 -3.38 6.06 -3.92
C GLY A 732 -1.91 6.35 -3.57
N ILE A 733 -1.67 7.46 -2.86
CA ILE A 733 -0.32 7.79 -2.36
C ILE A 733 0.12 6.89 -1.20
N PHE A 734 -0.85 6.38 -0.45
CA PHE A 734 -0.70 5.28 0.49
C PHE A 734 -1.27 3.99 -0.11
N GLU A 735 -0.90 2.84 0.44
CA GLU A 735 -1.44 1.53 0.08
C GLU A 735 -2.85 1.28 0.66
N ILE A 736 -3.72 2.29 0.59
CA ILE A 736 -5.10 2.26 1.06
C ILE A 736 -6.08 2.50 -0.09
N ARG A 737 -7.38 2.27 0.16
CA ARG A 737 -8.44 2.39 -0.86
C ARG A 737 -9.26 3.68 -0.79
N THR A 738 -8.98 4.53 0.20
CA THR A 738 -9.66 5.81 0.42
C THR A 738 -8.93 6.94 -0.30
N PRO A 739 -9.65 7.95 -0.84
CA PRO A 739 -8.99 9.12 -1.39
C PRO A 739 -8.35 9.96 -0.29
N VAL A 740 -7.33 10.74 -0.65
CA VAL A 740 -6.55 11.55 0.30
C VAL A 740 -6.39 12.97 -0.22
N ALA A 741 -6.34 13.94 0.70
CA ALA A 741 -6.08 15.33 0.40
C ALA A 741 -5.12 15.94 1.43
N ILE A 742 -4.24 16.80 0.96
CA ILE A 742 -3.48 17.71 1.82
C ILE A 742 -4.33 18.97 2.02
N THR A 743 -4.58 19.33 3.28
CA THR A 743 -5.41 20.48 3.64
C THR A 743 -4.63 21.43 4.55
N ILE A 744 -4.53 22.71 4.14
CA ILE A 744 -3.99 23.78 4.98
C ILE A 744 -5.13 24.70 5.40
N LEU A 745 -5.41 24.78 6.70
CA LEU A 745 -6.47 25.58 7.29
C LEU A 745 -5.86 26.75 8.08
N VAL A 746 -6.32 27.97 7.84
CA VAL A 746 -5.76 29.19 8.44
C VAL A 746 -6.80 29.95 9.23
N LYS A 747 -6.59 30.11 10.54
CA LYS A 747 -7.38 31.04 11.37
C LYS A 747 -6.60 32.33 11.54
N ASN A 748 -7.19 33.44 11.11
CA ASN A 748 -6.59 34.75 11.28
C ASN A 748 -7.67 35.75 11.69
N ARG A 749 -7.70 36.10 12.99
CA ARG A 749 -8.64 37.08 13.55
C ARG A 749 -8.54 38.46 12.91
N GLU A 750 -7.41 38.84 12.34
CA GLU A 750 -7.21 40.16 11.73
C GLU A 750 -7.77 40.25 10.29
N ARG A 751 -8.00 39.10 9.64
CA ARG A 751 -8.62 39.05 8.31
C ARG A 751 -10.13 39.30 8.41
N LYS A 752 -10.61 40.26 7.61
CA LYS A 752 -12.04 40.56 7.47
C LYS A 752 -12.76 39.56 6.56
N SER A 753 -12.10 39.05 5.52
CA SER A 753 -12.64 37.97 4.69
C SER A 753 -12.48 36.62 5.39
N LYS A 754 -13.54 35.82 5.37
CA LYS A 754 -13.55 34.45 5.87
C LYS A 754 -13.90 33.48 4.75
N GLY A 755 -13.43 32.25 4.86
CA GLY A 755 -13.82 31.15 3.98
C GLY A 755 -13.24 31.19 2.57
N GLU A 756 -12.06 31.78 2.35
CA GLU A 756 -11.40 31.75 1.04
C GLU A 756 -10.92 30.32 0.73
N LEU A 757 -11.74 29.55 0.01
CA LEU A 757 -11.47 28.17 -0.38
C LEU A 757 -10.74 28.09 -1.72
N LYS A 758 -9.52 27.54 -1.68
CA LYS A 758 -8.67 27.25 -2.83
C LYS A 758 -8.56 25.75 -3.01
N PHE A 759 -9.03 25.25 -4.14
CA PHE A 759 -9.05 23.84 -4.45
C PHE A 759 -8.11 23.54 -5.63
N PHE A 760 -7.38 22.45 -5.54
CA PHE A 760 -6.60 21.92 -6.66
C PHE A 760 -6.64 20.40 -6.66
N LYS A 761 -6.95 19.81 -7.81
CA LYS A 761 -6.97 18.36 -8.02
C LYS A 761 -5.73 17.94 -8.81
N ILE A 762 -4.99 16.94 -8.31
CA ILE A 762 -3.68 16.56 -8.85
C ILE A 762 -3.69 16.12 -10.33
N GLY A 763 -4.78 15.50 -10.79
CA GLY A 763 -4.97 15.06 -12.18
C GLY A 763 -5.32 13.58 -12.30
N ASP A 764 -6.05 13.23 -13.36
CA ASP A 764 -6.55 11.87 -13.58
C ASP A 764 -5.47 10.91 -14.10
N TYR A 765 -5.64 9.61 -13.86
CA TYR A 765 -4.81 8.49 -14.39
C TYR A 765 -3.36 8.42 -13.91
N LEU A 766 -3.01 9.17 -12.87
CA LEU A 766 -1.63 9.22 -12.36
C LEU A 766 -1.26 8.01 -11.51
N SER A 767 -0.02 7.53 -11.67
CA SER A 767 0.62 6.56 -10.77
C SER A 767 0.96 7.21 -9.42
N ARG A 768 1.36 6.39 -8.45
CA ARG A 768 1.80 6.89 -7.14
C ARG A 768 3.06 7.74 -7.29
N GLU A 769 4.01 7.26 -8.08
CA GLU A 769 5.30 7.89 -8.32
C GLU A 769 5.12 9.24 -9.03
N GLU A 770 4.26 9.31 -10.05
CA GLU A 770 3.95 10.57 -10.76
C GLU A 770 3.31 11.60 -9.82
N LYS A 771 2.46 11.18 -8.89
CA LYS A 771 1.87 12.06 -7.88
C LYS A 771 2.93 12.60 -6.90
N LEU A 772 3.81 11.72 -6.40
CA LEU A 772 4.87 12.12 -5.47
C LEU A 772 5.91 13.03 -6.12
N GLU A 773 6.30 12.74 -7.37
CA GLU A 773 7.20 13.60 -8.16
C GLU A 773 6.58 14.99 -8.36
N PHE A 774 5.29 15.07 -8.68
CA PHE A 774 4.59 16.34 -8.82
C PHE A 774 4.58 17.13 -7.50
N ILE A 775 4.28 16.47 -6.38
CA ILE A 775 4.26 17.12 -5.05
C ILE A 775 5.65 17.68 -4.69
N SER A 776 6.70 16.88 -4.88
CA SER A 776 8.09 17.30 -4.67
C SER A 776 8.46 18.51 -5.52
N LYS A 777 8.09 18.47 -6.81
CA LYS A 777 8.36 19.55 -7.77
C LYS A 777 7.68 20.87 -7.40
N VAL A 778 6.44 20.84 -6.90
CA VAL A 778 5.73 22.07 -6.51
C VAL A 778 6.21 22.62 -5.17
N SER A 779 6.77 21.79 -4.30
CA SER A 779 7.39 22.13 -3.00
C SER A 779 6.49 22.77 -1.93
N SER A 780 5.56 23.67 -2.28
CA SER A 780 4.63 24.32 -1.35
C SER A 780 3.37 24.84 -2.05
N VAL A 781 2.39 25.34 -1.28
CA VAL A 781 1.20 26.01 -1.82
C VAL A 781 1.50 27.24 -2.69
N ASP A 782 2.66 27.88 -2.52
CA ASP A 782 3.11 29.04 -3.30
C ASP A 782 4.09 28.65 -4.43
N GLY A 783 4.31 27.36 -4.65
CA GLY A 783 5.15 26.82 -5.72
C GLY A 783 4.73 27.29 -7.12
N ALA A 784 5.70 27.60 -7.97
CA ALA A 784 5.47 28.23 -9.27
C ALA A 784 4.46 27.47 -10.16
N GLU A 785 4.51 26.13 -10.16
CA GLU A 785 3.64 25.30 -11.01
C GLU A 785 2.25 25.03 -10.43
N ILE A 786 2.05 25.17 -9.12
CA ILE A 786 0.73 24.99 -8.48
C ILE A 786 0.01 26.32 -8.27
N LYS A 787 0.75 27.43 -8.14
CA LYS A 787 0.21 28.75 -7.81
C LYS A 787 -0.89 29.21 -8.77
N SER A 788 -0.76 28.95 -10.06
CA SER A 788 -1.77 29.29 -11.08
C SER A 788 -2.86 28.24 -11.28
N LYS A 789 -2.76 27.08 -10.60
CA LYS A 789 -3.70 25.96 -10.71
C LYS A 789 -4.73 25.92 -9.59
N TRP A 790 -4.57 26.75 -8.55
CA TRP A 790 -5.58 26.91 -7.50
C TRP A 790 -6.86 27.52 -8.05
N GLU A 791 -7.97 26.82 -7.89
CA GLU A 791 -9.30 27.28 -8.23
C GLU A 791 -9.97 27.85 -6.97
N SER A 792 -10.52 29.07 -7.08
CA SER A 792 -11.33 29.64 -6.00
C SER A 792 -12.74 29.07 -6.09
N ILE A 793 -13.15 28.33 -5.06
CA ILE A 793 -14.46 27.69 -4.99
C ILE A 793 -15.37 28.50 -4.07
N VAL A 794 -16.57 28.82 -4.54
CA VAL A 794 -17.64 29.37 -3.70
C VAL A 794 -18.61 28.23 -3.38
N PRO A 795 -18.75 27.81 -2.11
CA PRO A 795 -19.72 26.79 -1.74
C PRO A 795 -21.15 27.20 -2.13
N ASP A 796 -21.94 26.24 -2.61
CA ASP A 796 -23.35 26.47 -2.93
C ASP A 796 -24.24 26.52 -1.65
N SER A 797 -25.55 26.72 -1.80
CA SER A 797 -26.52 26.72 -0.69
C SER A 797 -26.66 25.37 0.04
N TYR A 798 -26.03 24.32 -0.49
CA TYR A 798 -25.97 22.98 0.10
C TYR A 798 -24.62 22.72 0.78
N ASN A 799 -23.74 23.72 0.79
CA ASN A 799 -22.36 23.66 1.29
C ASN A 799 -21.49 22.68 0.49
N ASP A 800 -21.81 22.45 -0.78
CA ASP A 800 -21.01 21.59 -1.65
C ASP A 800 -19.85 22.38 -2.26
N TRP A 801 -18.63 21.84 -2.15
CA TRP A 801 -17.42 22.44 -2.72
C TRP A 801 -17.18 21.98 -4.16
N VAL A 802 -17.52 20.74 -4.46
CA VAL A 802 -17.35 20.13 -5.79
C VAL A 802 -18.64 19.43 -6.20
N ASN A 803 -18.80 19.20 -7.51
CA ASN A 803 -19.98 18.54 -8.09
C ASN A 803 -21.28 19.23 -7.61
N GLN A 804 -21.33 20.55 -7.70
CA GLN A 804 -22.43 21.37 -7.18
C GLN A 804 -23.75 21.05 -7.90
N ARG A 805 -24.85 21.20 -7.19
CA ARG A 805 -26.18 20.78 -7.67
C ARG A 805 -26.74 21.80 -8.67
N ASP A 806 -27.56 21.31 -9.59
CA ASP A 806 -28.38 22.17 -10.45
C ASP A 806 -29.71 22.50 -9.75
N ASP A 807 -30.01 23.79 -9.58
CA ASP A 807 -31.19 24.25 -8.86
C ASP A 807 -32.52 24.02 -9.62
N SER A 808 -32.48 23.86 -10.95
CA SER A 808 -33.69 23.54 -11.74
C SER A 808 -34.30 22.20 -11.34
N PHE A 809 -33.51 21.31 -10.74
CA PHE A 809 -33.95 20.02 -10.22
C PHE A 809 -35.05 20.17 -9.15
N TYR A 810 -35.04 21.27 -8.38
CA TYR A 810 -35.99 21.48 -7.27
C TYR A 810 -37.38 21.94 -7.72
N GLU A 811 -37.55 22.29 -9.00
CA GLU A 811 -38.86 22.60 -9.60
C GLU A 811 -39.73 21.34 -9.76
N PHE A 812 -39.10 20.16 -9.80
CA PHE A 812 -39.78 18.89 -10.04
C PHE A 812 -40.32 18.26 -8.75
N ILE A 813 -41.37 17.45 -8.89
CA ILE A 813 -41.96 16.71 -7.78
C ILE A 813 -40.93 15.75 -7.15
N GLU A 814 -40.87 15.72 -5.83
CA GLU A 814 -40.02 14.78 -5.09
C GLU A 814 -40.52 13.35 -5.32
N ILE A 815 -39.64 12.39 -5.61
CA ILE A 815 -40.05 10.99 -5.72
C ILE A 815 -40.62 10.45 -4.39
N GLY A 816 -40.10 10.91 -3.25
CA GLY A 816 -40.59 10.54 -1.94
C GLY A 816 -39.88 11.28 -0.81
N ASN A 817 -40.63 11.63 0.24
CA ASN A 817 -40.12 12.36 1.39
C ASN A 817 -40.61 11.77 2.72
N LYS A 818 -39.69 11.24 3.53
CA LYS A 818 -39.99 10.72 4.87
C LYS A 818 -39.90 11.76 5.98
N LYS A 819 -39.24 12.90 5.75
CA LYS A 819 -39.00 13.93 6.78
C LYS A 819 -40.16 14.91 6.88
N ASN A 820 -40.66 15.39 5.74
CA ASN A 820 -41.74 16.36 5.68
C ASN A 820 -43.01 15.74 5.10
N LYS A 821 -43.90 15.24 5.97
CA LYS A 821 -45.18 14.65 5.57
C LYS A 821 -46.15 15.63 4.89
N LYS A 822 -45.88 16.94 4.93
CA LYS A 822 -46.66 17.98 4.23
C LYS A 822 -46.14 18.28 2.83
N SER A 823 -44.95 17.78 2.46
CA SER A 823 -44.41 17.97 1.12
C SER A 823 -45.13 17.10 0.10
N THR A 824 -45.45 17.68 -1.06
CA THR A 824 -46.02 16.93 -2.18
C THR A 824 -44.96 15.98 -2.74
N SER A 825 -45.22 14.68 -2.68
CA SER A 825 -44.32 13.62 -3.13
C SER A 825 -45.04 12.64 -4.05
N LEU A 826 -44.32 12.06 -5.00
CA LEU A 826 -44.86 11.09 -5.95
C LEU A 826 -45.32 9.79 -5.27
N PHE A 827 -44.51 9.24 -4.35
CA PHE A 827 -44.85 8.04 -3.59
C PHE A 827 -45.25 8.35 -2.15
N LEU A 828 -46.30 7.68 -1.67
CA LEU A 828 -46.79 7.72 -0.29
C LEU A 828 -45.79 7.07 0.70
N ASN A 829 -45.08 6.04 0.26
CA ASN A 829 -44.06 5.36 1.04
C ASN A 829 -43.02 4.68 0.13
N TYR A 830 -41.83 4.46 0.66
CA TYR A 830 -40.73 3.77 -0.02
C TYR A 830 -39.83 3.10 1.02
N SER A 831 -38.91 2.23 0.59
CA SER A 831 -38.03 1.49 1.49
C SER A 831 -36.58 1.58 1.08
N LEU A 832 -35.66 1.48 2.05
CA LEU A 832 -34.33 0.95 1.75
C LEU A 832 -34.45 -0.55 1.46
N GLY A 833 -33.55 -1.10 0.65
CA GLY A 833 -33.36 -2.55 0.48
C GLY A 833 -33.11 -3.27 1.82
N VAL A 834 -33.29 -4.59 1.85
CA VAL A 834 -33.13 -5.41 3.06
C VAL A 834 -31.66 -5.41 3.49
N GLY A 835 -31.38 -4.99 4.71
CA GLY A 835 -30.03 -5.00 5.30
C GLY A 835 -29.90 -6.12 6.32
N THR A 836 -29.07 -7.12 6.05
CA THR A 836 -28.95 -8.28 6.95
C THR A 836 -27.80 -8.16 7.95
N ASN A 837 -26.68 -7.55 7.53
CA ASN A 837 -25.36 -7.55 8.21
C ASN A 837 -24.78 -8.97 8.42
N ARG A 838 -25.27 -9.97 7.69
CA ARG A 838 -24.84 -11.38 7.81
C ARG A 838 -25.19 -12.17 6.55
N ASP A 839 -24.94 -11.59 5.38
CA ASP A 839 -25.44 -12.14 4.09
C ASP A 839 -25.05 -13.62 3.91
N ALA A 840 -23.82 -14.01 4.23
CA ALA A 840 -23.36 -15.40 4.12
C ALA A 840 -24.18 -16.40 4.96
N TRP A 841 -24.91 -15.93 5.98
CA TRP A 841 -25.74 -16.79 6.83
C TRP A 841 -27.19 -16.87 6.38
N VAL A 842 -27.73 -15.75 5.88
CA VAL A 842 -29.16 -15.61 5.62
C VAL A 842 -29.52 -15.59 4.14
N TYR A 843 -28.55 -15.47 3.24
CA TYR A 843 -28.70 -15.66 1.80
C TYR A 843 -28.03 -16.95 1.34
N GLN A 844 -28.71 -17.70 0.48
CA GLN A 844 -28.18 -18.93 -0.09
C GLN A 844 -28.87 -19.29 -1.42
N SER A 845 -28.14 -19.91 -2.34
CA SER A 845 -28.70 -20.40 -3.61
C SER A 845 -29.51 -21.69 -3.42
N SER A 846 -29.09 -22.56 -2.51
CA SER A 846 -29.82 -23.75 -2.05
C SER A 846 -30.82 -23.41 -0.93
N ARG A 847 -32.05 -23.90 -1.06
CA ARG A 847 -33.06 -23.73 0.00
C ARG A 847 -32.75 -24.62 1.21
N SER A 848 -32.27 -25.83 0.96
CA SER A 848 -31.95 -26.79 2.02
C SER A 848 -30.78 -26.32 2.88
N LYS A 849 -29.67 -25.91 2.25
CA LYS A 849 -28.49 -25.38 2.95
C LYS A 849 -28.81 -24.13 3.75
N LEU A 850 -29.74 -23.28 3.29
CA LEU A 850 -30.21 -22.11 4.05
C LEU A 850 -30.86 -22.54 5.38
N VAL A 851 -31.79 -23.48 5.32
CA VAL A 851 -32.51 -24.00 6.50
C VAL A 851 -31.51 -24.53 7.53
N ASP A 852 -30.57 -25.37 7.09
CA ASP A 852 -29.57 -25.96 7.98
C ASP A 852 -28.70 -24.89 8.64
N ASN A 853 -28.26 -23.89 7.87
CA ASN A 853 -27.41 -22.83 8.38
C ASN A 853 -28.16 -21.92 9.39
N ILE A 854 -29.42 -21.59 9.11
CA ILE A 854 -30.25 -20.80 10.02
C ILE A 854 -30.51 -21.56 11.32
N ASN A 855 -30.86 -22.85 11.24
CA ASN A 855 -31.07 -23.67 12.44
C ASN A 855 -29.81 -23.73 13.31
N ARG A 856 -28.64 -23.97 12.71
CA ARG A 856 -27.35 -23.95 13.44
C ARG A 856 -27.10 -22.61 14.13
N THR A 857 -27.36 -21.51 13.42
CA THR A 857 -27.17 -20.15 13.96
C THR A 857 -28.10 -19.87 15.13
N ILE A 858 -29.38 -20.24 15.00
CA ILE A 858 -30.39 -20.06 16.05
C ILE A 858 -30.08 -20.91 17.28
N SER A 859 -29.67 -22.18 17.09
CA SER A 859 -29.26 -23.05 18.20
C SER A 859 -28.09 -22.43 18.95
N PHE A 860 -27.02 -22.04 18.26
CA PHE A 860 -25.87 -21.38 18.87
C PHE A 860 -26.29 -20.12 19.66
N TYR A 861 -27.09 -19.23 19.05
CA TYR A 861 -27.56 -18.02 19.73
C TYR A 861 -28.35 -18.33 21.01
N ASN A 862 -29.31 -19.25 20.95
CA ASN A 862 -30.21 -19.54 22.07
C ASN A 862 -29.52 -20.33 23.20
N GLU A 863 -28.56 -21.20 22.87
CA GLU A 863 -27.74 -21.92 23.86
C GLU A 863 -26.90 -20.94 24.67
N ASN A 864 -26.18 -20.04 23.99
CA ASN A 864 -25.37 -19.00 24.65
C ASN A 864 -26.22 -18.05 25.51
N LEU A 865 -27.41 -17.69 25.03
CA LEU A 865 -28.34 -16.84 25.78
C LEU A 865 -28.79 -17.51 27.09
N SER A 866 -28.99 -18.82 27.07
CA SER A 866 -29.47 -19.58 28.24
C SER A 866 -28.40 -19.78 29.31
N SER A 867 -27.12 -19.72 28.94
CA SER A 867 -25.98 -19.86 29.87
C SER A 867 -25.69 -18.59 30.69
N GLY A 868 -26.33 -17.46 30.40
CA GLY A 868 -26.12 -16.19 31.11
C GLY A 868 -24.74 -15.56 30.88
N VAL A 869 -24.02 -16.01 29.85
CA VAL A 869 -22.68 -15.52 29.47
C VAL A 869 -22.83 -14.36 28.49
N GLU A 870 -21.88 -13.43 28.49
CA GLU A 870 -21.73 -12.40 27.45
C GLU A 870 -21.70 -13.01 26.03
N PRO A 871 -22.09 -12.25 24.98
CA PRO A 871 -22.08 -12.75 23.61
C PRO A 871 -20.71 -13.34 23.21
N ILE A 872 -20.71 -14.60 22.77
CA ILE A 872 -19.50 -15.24 22.24
C ILE A 872 -19.32 -14.86 20.76
N PHE A 873 -18.19 -14.23 20.45
CA PHE A 873 -17.85 -13.78 19.10
C PHE A 873 -17.12 -14.87 18.29
N ASP A 874 -17.83 -15.95 17.95
CA ASP A 874 -17.34 -16.97 17.01
C ASP A 874 -17.84 -16.72 15.58
N VAL A 875 -16.93 -16.23 14.72
CA VAL A 875 -17.20 -15.88 13.31
C VAL A 875 -17.63 -17.07 12.46
N LYS A 876 -17.40 -18.32 12.89
CA LYS A 876 -17.88 -19.50 12.14
C LYS A 876 -19.32 -19.86 12.48
N SER A 877 -19.76 -19.55 13.68
CA SER A 877 -21.08 -19.92 14.19
C SER A 877 -22.11 -18.82 13.98
N ILE A 878 -21.71 -17.55 14.14
CA ILE A 878 -22.65 -16.42 14.02
C ILE A 878 -21.96 -15.12 13.58
N SER A 879 -22.67 -14.33 12.79
CA SER A 879 -22.29 -12.95 12.47
C SER A 879 -23.15 -11.98 13.27
N TRP A 880 -22.54 -11.34 14.26
CA TRP A 880 -23.19 -10.39 15.14
C TRP A 880 -23.50 -9.06 14.43
N SER A 881 -24.47 -8.34 14.98
CA SER A 881 -24.80 -6.98 14.57
C SER A 881 -25.36 -6.26 15.79
N SER A 882 -25.35 -4.93 15.80
CA SER A 882 -25.90 -4.16 16.93
C SER A 882 -27.34 -4.54 17.31
N SER A 883 -28.21 -4.83 16.33
CA SER A 883 -29.58 -5.26 16.63
C SER A 883 -29.66 -6.66 17.25
N LEU A 884 -28.73 -7.56 16.89
CA LEU A 884 -28.70 -8.93 17.40
C LEU A 884 -28.07 -8.98 18.79
N ILE A 885 -27.01 -8.19 19.03
CA ILE A 885 -26.43 -8.00 20.36
C ILE A 885 -27.48 -7.40 21.30
N SER A 886 -28.17 -6.34 20.87
CA SER A 886 -29.26 -5.75 21.67
C SER A 886 -30.39 -6.74 21.98
N ALA A 887 -30.77 -7.59 21.01
CA ALA A 887 -31.75 -8.66 21.25
C ALA A 887 -31.23 -9.68 22.27
N PHE A 888 -29.96 -10.07 22.19
CA PHE A 888 -29.31 -11.00 23.11
C PHE A 888 -29.29 -10.43 24.54
N SER A 889 -28.79 -9.20 24.71
CA SER A 889 -28.76 -8.51 26.02
C SER A 889 -30.16 -8.33 26.63
N SER A 890 -31.21 -8.27 25.80
CA SER A 890 -32.60 -8.19 26.27
C SER A 890 -33.24 -9.55 26.61
N GLY A 891 -32.51 -10.66 26.53
CA GLY A 891 -33.05 -12.00 26.83
C GLY A 891 -33.96 -12.57 25.73
N LYS A 892 -33.95 -12.01 24.52
CA LYS A 892 -34.90 -12.38 23.46
C LYS A 892 -34.43 -13.63 22.71
N LYS A 893 -35.16 -14.75 22.87
CA LYS A 893 -34.98 -15.98 22.09
C LYS A 893 -35.43 -15.81 20.63
N ILE A 894 -34.77 -16.54 19.74
CA ILE A 894 -35.09 -16.59 18.30
C ILE A 894 -35.70 -17.96 17.96
N LYS A 895 -36.72 -17.99 17.10
CA LYS A 895 -37.34 -19.22 16.60
C LYS A 895 -37.26 -19.27 15.07
N PHE A 896 -37.07 -20.49 14.55
CA PHE A 896 -37.11 -20.72 13.11
C PHE A 896 -38.56 -20.71 12.61
N GLU A 897 -38.81 -19.96 11.53
CA GLU A 897 -40.12 -19.86 10.89
C GLU A 897 -39.98 -20.09 9.37
N PRO A 898 -40.54 -21.18 8.82
CA PRO A 898 -40.37 -21.51 7.40
C PRO A 898 -40.88 -20.44 6.43
N LEU A 899 -41.92 -19.68 6.80
CA LEU A 899 -42.50 -18.62 5.98
C LEU A 899 -41.58 -17.40 5.81
N ASN A 900 -40.54 -17.29 6.62
CA ASN A 900 -39.52 -16.25 6.48
C ASN A 900 -38.51 -16.58 5.38
N ILE A 901 -38.50 -17.80 4.83
CA ILE A 901 -37.70 -18.13 3.64
C ILE A 901 -38.40 -17.59 2.40
N ARG A 902 -37.79 -16.61 1.75
CA ARG A 902 -38.38 -15.86 0.64
C ARG A 902 -37.37 -15.62 -0.46
N GLU A 903 -37.84 -15.53 -1.70
CA GLU A 903 -37.00 -15.11 -2.82
C GLU A 903 -36.64 -13.63 -2.69
N SER A 904 -35.38 -13.32 -2.95
CA SER A 904 -34.86 -11.96 -2.95
C SER A 904 -33.87 -11.78 -4.09
N LEU A 905 -33.97 -10.65 -4.78
CA LEU A 905 -32.99 -10.19 -5.75
C LEU A 905 -31.78 -9.66 -4.99
N TYR A 906 -30.77 -10.52 -4.85
CA TYR A 906 -29.56 -10.20 -4.10
C TYR A 906 -28.68 -9.20 -4.85
N ARG A 907 -28.42 -9.45 -6.13
CA ARG A 907 -27.67 -8.56 -7.04
C ARG A 907 -28.38 -8.48 -8.39
N PRO A 908 -28.01 -7.55 -9.30
CA PRO A 908 -28.68 -7.45 -10.59
C PRO A 908 -28.66 -8.80 -11.30
N PHE A 909 -29.84 -9.28 -11.68
CA PHE A 909 -30.05 -10.57 -12.36
C PHE A 909 -29.59 -11.82 -11.59
N GLN A 910 -29.56 -11.73 -10.25
CA GLN A 910 -29.27 -12.86 -9.37
C GLN A 910 -30.28 -12.93 -8.21
N LYS A 911 -31.21 -13.88 -8.29
CA LYS A 911 -32.07 -14.28 -7.17
C LYS A 911 -31.37 -15.28 -6.25
N GLN A 912 -31.70 -15.20 -4.97
CA GLN A 912 -31.31 -16.16 -3.94
C GLN A 912 -32.46 -16.34 -2.92
N TRP A 913 -32.41 -17.42 -2.16
CA TRP A 913 -33.25 -17.59 -0.97
C TRP A 913 -32.70 -16.73 0.16
N LEU A 914 -33.59 -15.99 0.81
CA LEU A 914 -33.33 -15.13 1.97
C LEU A 914 -34.16 -15.60 3.16
N TYR A 915 -33.55 -15.70 4.34
CA TYR A 915 -34.29 -15.76 5.62
C TYR A 915 -34.63 -14.35 6.11
N PHE A 916 -35.81 -13.86 5.72
CA PHE A 916 -36.26 -12.49 5.92
C PHE A 916 -36.99 -12.31 7.27
N GLY A 917 -36.48 -11.44 8.13
CA GLY A 917 -37.05 -11.19 9.46
C GLY A 917 -36.54 -12.18 10.52
N GLY A 918 -37.45 -12.76 11.29
CA GLY A 918 -37.15 -13.84 12.25
C GLY A 918 -36.07 -13.52 13.29
N GLY A 919 -35.84 -12.24 13.63
CA GLY A 919 -34.76 -11.81 14.54
C GLY A 919 -33.34 -11.83 13.97
N LEU A 920 -33.13 -12.38 12.77
CA LEU A 920 -31.81 -12.49 12.12
C LEU A 920 -31.59 -11.48 10.98
N THR A 921 -32.58 -10.68 10.61
CA THR A 921 -32.39 -9.55 9.68
C THR A 921 -32.16 -8.26 10.46
N HIS A 922 -31.05 -7.57 10.19
CA HIS A 922 -30.71 -6.31 10.90
C HIS A 922 -31.74 -5.19 10.65
N ARG A 923 -32.12 -4.98 9.39
CA ARG A 923 -33.13 -3.99 8.95
C ARG A 923 -34.02 -4.60 7.86
N VAL A 924 -35.28 -4.84 8.20
CA VAL A 924 -36.31 -5.34 7.27
C VAL A 924 -36.92 -4.23 6.38
N GLY A 925 -36.62 -2.97 6.65
CA GLY A 925 -37.18 -1.83 5.91
C GLY A 925 -38.71 -1.73 6.05
N GLN A 926 -39.37 -1.27 4.99
CA GLN A 926 -40.84 -1.25 4.85
C GLN A 926 -41.37 -2.48 4.08
N PHE A 927 -40.51 -3.46 3.80
CA PHE A 927 -40.88 -4.65 3.03
C PHE A 927 -42.06 -5.45 3.60
N PRO A 928 -42.36 -5.50 4.92
CA PRO A 928 -43.58 -6.14 5.41
C PRO A 928 -44.87 -5.50 4.85
N LYS A 929 -44.86 -4.19 4.56
CA LYS A 929 -45.99 -3.44 3.98
C LYS A 929 -45.99 -3.41 2.45
N ILE A 930 -44.88 -3.82 1.84
CA ILE A 930 -44.70 -3.80 0.38
C ILE A 930 -44.88 -5.20 -0.20
N PHE A 931 -44.24 -6.18 0.42
CA PHE A 931 -44.32 -7.60 0.09
C PHE A 931 -44.68 -8.37 1.37
N PRO A 932 -45.91 -8.31 1.88
CA PRO A 932 -46.35 -9.21 2.93
C PRO A 932 -46.32 -10.67 2.43
N ILE A 933 -46.39 -11.65 3.34
CA ILE A 933 -46.49 -13.07 2.96
C ILE A 933 -47.73 -13.26 2.07
N GLY A 934 -47.56 -13.81 0.87
CA GLY A 934 -48.63 -14.01 -0.12
C GLY A 934 -49.11 -12.74 -0.85
N GLY A 935 -48.41 -11.61 -0.74
CA GLY A 935 -48.73 -10.38 -1.49
C GLY A 935 -47.81 -10.19 -2.71
N ASP A 936 -48.41 -10.02 -3.88
CA ASP A 936 -47.71 -9.73 -5.14
C ASP A 936 -47.57 -8.23 -5.40
N ASN A 937 -46.37 -7.78 -5.76
CA ASN A 937 -46.10 -6.36 -5.99
C ASN A 937 -44.97 -6.15 -7.00
N LEU A 938 -44.87 -4.94 -7.53
CA LEU A 938 -43.74 -4.47 -8.32
C LEU A 938 -43.01 -3.36 -7.56
N ILE A 939 -41.70 -3.31 -7.69
CA ILE A 939 -40.88 -2.33 -7.00
C ILE A 939 -39.71 -1.88 -7.87
N ILE A 940 -39.51 -0.56 -7.97
CA ILE A 940 -38.39 0.05 -8.68
C ILE A 940 -37.30 0.38 -7.66
N ALA A 941 -36.12 -0.18 -7.80
CA ALA A 941 -34.92 0.21 -7.06
C ALA A 941 -34.07 1.19 -7.87
N VAL A 942 -33.56 2.21 -7.18
CA VAL A 942 -32.56 3.16 -7.70
C VAL A 942 -31.31 3.17 -6.83
N THR A 943 -30.22 3.73 -7.38
CA THR A 943 -28.99 4.04 -6.64
C THR A 943 -29.28 4.88 -5.39
N GLY A 944 -28.62 4.53 -4.29
CA GLY A 944 -28.71 5.25 -3.02
C GLY A 944 -27.96 6.58 -3.00
N LEU A 945 -28.21 7.36 -1.95
CA LEU A 945 -27.58 8.66 -1.71
C LEU A 945 -26.07 8.50 -1.49
N GLY A 946 -25.27 9.21 -2.29
CA GLY A 946 -23.81 9.18 -2.26
C GLY A 946 -23.19 8.06 -3.11
N GLY A 947 -23.96 7.44 -4.02
CA GLY A 947 -23.46 6.46 -4.97
C GLY A 947 -22.41 7.06 -5.91
N LYS A 948 -21.32 6.32 -6.15
CA LYS A 948 -20.20 6.78 -7.02
C LYS A 948 -20.04 5.93 -8.28
N LYS A 949 -20.82 4.85 -8.41
CA LYS A 949 -20.82 3.94 -9.57
C LYS A 949 -21.74 4.37 -10.72
N GLY A 950 -22.25 5.60 -10.67
CA GLY A 950 -23.27 6.12 -11.57
C GLY A 950 -24.70 5.76 -11.15
N PHE A 951 -25.67 6.58 -11.59
CA PHE A 951 -27.08 6.33 -11.33
C PHE A 951 -27.57 5.11 -12.12
N SER A 952 -28.30 4.22 -11.45
CA SER A 952 -28.85 2.99 -12.03
C SER A 952 -30.24 2.75 -11.47
N VAL A 953 -31.05 2.00 -12.23
CA VAL A 953 -32.43 1.68 -11.87
C VAL A 953 -32.76 0.26 -12.33
N LEU A 954 -33.49 -0.50 -11.52
CA LEU A 954 -33.94 -1.86 -11.85
C LEU A 954 -35.27 -2.15 -11.18
N ILE A 955 -36.20 -2.79 -11.89
CA ILE A 955 -37.48 -3.22 -11.34
C ILE A 955 -37.41 -4.70 -10.91
N SER A 956 -38.17 -5.08 -9.88
CA SER A 956 -38.35 -6.48 -9.46
C SER A 956 -39.78 -6.74 -9.00
N ASN A 957 -40.12 -8.02 -8.89
CA ASN A 957 -41.36 -8.54 -8.31
C ASN A 957 -41.10 -9.32 -7.00
N CYS A 958 -39.90 -9.27 -6.44
CA CYS A 958 -39.55 -9.90 -5.17
C CYS A 958 -38.81 -8.94 -4.22
N LEU A 959 -38.42 -9.44 -3.04
CA LEU A 959 -37.60 -8.67 -2.09
C LEU A 959 -36.29 -8.22 -2.76
N MET A 960 -35.71 -7.12 -2.28
CA MET A 960 -34.45 -6.61 -2.84
C MET A 960 -33.45 -6.35 -1.73
N ASP A 961 -32.19 -6.74 -1.97
CA ASP A 961 -31.09 -6.48 -1.05
C ASP A 961 -30.72 -5.00 -0.97
N LEU A 962 -30.26 -4.56 0.21
CA LEU A 962 -29.72 -3.22 0.41
C LEU A 962 -28.57 -2.92 -0.56
N ASN A 963 -27.70 -3.88 -0.83
CA ASN A 963 -26.53 -3.71 -1.70
C ASN A 963 -26.78 -4.14 -3.15
N LEU A 964 -28.05 -4.32 -3.56
CA LEU A 964 -28.43 -4.50 -4.97
C LEU A 964 -27.94 -3.30 -5.82
N MET A 965 -28.07 -2.08 -5.29
CA MET A 965 -27.57 -0.82 -5.87
C MET A 965 -26.49 -0.17 -4.98
N ASP A 966 -25.65 0.68 -5.58
CA ASP A 966 -24.61 1.42 -4.86
C ASP A 966 -25.21 2.32 -3.78
N ALA A 967 -24.46 2.52 -2.69
CA ALA A 967 -24.85 3.33 -1.54
C ALA A 967 -26.22 3.00 -0.89
N GLY A 968 -26.73 1.79 -1.10
CA GLY A 968 -27.98 1.32 -0.50
C GLY A 968 -29.20 1.57 -1.40
N SER A 969 -29.79 0.50 -1.95
CA SER A 969 -30.96 0.55 -2.83
C SER A 969 -32.13 1.30 -2.18
N GLN A 970 -32.67 2.27 -2.91
CA GLN A 970 -33.92 2.96 -2.56
C GLN A 970 -35.04 2.41 -3.44
N CYS A 971 -36.08 1.88 -2.82
CA CYS A 971 -37.07 1.02 -3.46
C CYS A 971 -38.48 1.63 -3.37
N PHE A 972 -39.09 1.87 -4.53
CA PHE A 972 -40.37 2.55 -4.71
C PHE A 972 -41.44 1.57 -5.23
N PRO A 973 -42.46 1.25 -4.43
CA PRO A 973 -43.40 0.17 -4.75
C PRO A 973 -44.64 0.64 -5.51
N LEU A 974 -45.17 -0.21 -6.39
CA LEU A 974 -46.43 0.05 -7.08
C LEU A 974 -47.63 0.00 -6.12
N TYR A 975 -47.63 -0.94 -5.17
CA TYR A 975 -48.68 -1.10 -4.17
C TYR A 975 -48.15 -1.01 -2.73
N LEU A 976 -49.05 -0.68 -1.80
CA LEU A 976 -48.86 -0.76 -0.36
C LEU A 976 -50.01 -1.58 0.25
N TYR A 977 -49.68 -2.41 1.24
CA TYR A 977 -50.63 -3.23 1.98
C TYR A 977 -50.86 -2.66 3.38
N ASP A 978 -52.09 -2.74 3.88
CA ASP A 978 -52.44 -2.32 5.24
C ASP A 978 -52.10 -3.40 6.29
N ASP A 979 -51.84 -2.98 7.53
CA ASP A 979 -51.39 -3.85 8.63
C ASP A 979 -52.51 -4.73 9.25
N GLU A 980 -53.76 -4.67 8.74
CA GLU A 980 -54.89 -5.43 9.29
C GLU A 980 -54.86 -6.91 8.88
N SER A 981 -53.92 -7.65 9.48
CA SER A 981 -54.16 -9.05 9.83
C SER A 981 -53.80 -9.23 11.29
N SER A 982 -54.75 -8.89 12.17
CA SER A 982 -54.83 -9.50 13.49
C SER A 982 -54.78 -11.02 13.28
N LEU A 983 -53.67 -11.63 13.69
CA LEU A 983 -53.57 -13.08 13.88
C LEU A 983 -54.62 -13.44 14.93
N SER A 984 -55.83 -13.80 14.50
CA SER A 984 -56.70 -14.62 15.32
C SER A 984 -56.06 -16.01 15.36
N ASP A 985 -55.57 -16.39 16.53
CA ASP A 985 -55.20 -17.75 16.89
C ASP A 985 -56.45 -18.64 16.74
N ASP A 986 -56.71 -19.14 15.53
CA ASP A 986 -57.43 -20.40 15.41
C ASP A 986 -57.15 -21.12 14.09
N VAL A 987 -57.03 -22.43 14.22
CA VAL A 987 -56.51 -23.38 13.25
C VAL A 987 -57.52 -23.56 12.10
N GLY A 988 -57.13 -23.30 10.85
CA GLY A 988 -57.97 -23.63 9.69
C GLY A 988 -57.37 -23.28 8.33
N PHE A 989 -57.13 -24.31 7.52
CA PHE A 989 -56.74 -24.20 6.11
C PHE A 989 -57.75 -23.41 5.27
N LEU A 990 -57.22 -22.68 4.28
CA LEU A 990 -57.89 -22.22 3.04
C LEU A 990 -59.09 -21.27 3.21
N ASN A 991 -58.81 -19.98 3.25
CA ASN A 991 -59.45 -19.00 2.35
C ASN A 991 -58.56 -17.76 2.26
N ALA A 992 -58.07 -17.47 1.06
CA ALA A 992 -57.31 -16.26 0.75
C ALA A 992 -58.24 -15.05 0.91
N THR A 993 -58.24 -14.44 2.09
CA THR A 993 -58.77 -13.09 2.25
C THR A 993 -57.84 -12.17 1.46
N GLU A 994 -58.33 -11.59 0.36
CA GLU A 994 -57.58 -10.61 -0.43
C GLU A 994 -57.07 -9.52 0.51
N LYS A 995 -55.75 -9.46 0.69
CA LYS A 995 -55.14 -8.38 1.46
C LYS A 995 -55.43 -7.07 0.76
N LYS A 996 -56.13 -6.16 1.43
CA LYS A 996 -56.42 -4.82 0.89
C LYS A 996 -55.10 -4.14 0.52
N ARG A 997 -54.98 -3.77 -0.75
CA ARG A 997 -53.85 -3.02 -1.29
C ARG A 997 -54.32 -1.68 -1.84
N LYS A 998 -53.46 -0.67 -1.76
CA LYS A 998 -53.63 0.63 -2.40
C LYS A 998 -52.40 0.95 -3.24
N TYR A 999 -52.52 1.86 -4.19
CA TYR A 999 -51.36 2.31 -4.96
C TYR A 999 -50.34 3.03 -4.06
N GLY A 1000 -49.06 2.80 -4.32
CA GLY A 1000 -47.95 3.50 -3.68
C GLY A 1000 -47.81 4.94 -4.17
N ILE A 1001 -48.25 5.23 -5.40
CA ILE A 1001 -48.31 6.60 -5.95
C ILE A 1001 -49.45 7.38 -5.28
N SER A 1002 -49.16 8.61 -4.86
CA SER A 1002 -50.12 9.52 -4.23
C SER A 1002 -51.12 10.09 -5.24
N ASP A 1003 -52.26 10.59 -4.76
CA ASP A 1003 -53.23 11.26 -5.64
C ASP A 1003 -52.67 12.60 -6.14
N GLU A 1004 -51.92 13.31 -5.30
CA GLU A 1004 -51.21 14.53 -5.67
C GLU A 1004 -50.12 14.27 -6.72
N GLY A 1005 -49.42 13.15 -6.60
CA GLY A 1005 -48.42 12.70 -7.58
C GLY A 1005 -49.04 12.38 -8.92
N LEU A 1006 -50.23 11.78 -8.95
CA LEU A 1006 -51.00 11.61 -10.19
C LEU A 1006 -51.45 12.96 -10.77
N ASN A 1007 -52.00 13.82 -9.92
CA ASN A 1007 -52.50 15.15 -10.30
C ASN A 1007 -51.40 16.03 -10.89
N TYR A 1008 -50.15 15.90 -10.43
CA TYR A 1008 -49.00 16.60 -10.99
C TYR A 1008 -48.83 16.34 -12.51
N PHE A 1009 -49.09 15.12 -12.98
CA PHE A 1009 -49.02 14.79 -14.41
C PHE A 1009 -50.32 15.13 -15.15
N SER A 1010 -51.46 14.72 -14.62
CA SER A 1010 -52.75 14.91 -15.31
C SER A 1010 -53.13 16.38 -15.49
N SER A 1011 -52.82 17.23 -14.49
CA SER A 1011 -53.06 18.68 -14.59
C SER A 1011 -52.09 19.39 -15.52
N HIS A 1012 -50.81 18.99 -15.54
CA HIS A 1012 -49.80 19.60 -16.41
C HIS A 1012 -50.05 19.27 -17.89
N LEU A 1013 -50.48 18.02 -18.17
CA LEU A 1013 -50.71 17.53 -19.53
C LEU A 1013 -52.16 17.67 -20.01
N ASN A 1014 -53.08 18.14 -19.15
CA ASN A 1014 -54.52 18.22 -19.40
C ASN A 1014 -55.15 16.89 -19.86
N ASP A 1015 -54.69 15.76 -19.32
CA ASP A 1015 -55.21 14.42 -19.66
C ASP A 1015 -55.59 13.65 -18.38
N MET A 1016 -56.90 13.45 -18.19
CA MET A 1016 -57.46 12.72 -17.06
C MET A 1016 -57.45 11.19 -17.26
N ALA A 1017 -57.04 10.69 -18.42
CA ALA A 1017 -56.91 9.26 -18.68
C ALA A 1017 -55.64 8.64 -18.08
N ILE A 1018 -54.66 9.46 -17.71
CA ILE A 1018 -53.41 9.00 -17.08
C ILE A 1018 -53.74 8.29 -15.76
N THR A 1019 -53.25 7.06 -15.60
CA THR A 1019 -53.40 6.30 -14.36
C THR A 1019 -52.13 6.29 -13.52
N LYS A 1020 -52.23 5.89 -12.25
CA LYS A 1020 -51.05 5.70 -11.39
C LYS A 1020 -50.08 4.66 -11.94
N GLU A 1021 -50.59 3.64 -12.62
CA GLU A 1021 -49.74 2.64 -13.25
C GLU A 1021 -48.95 3.24 -14.42
N ASP A 1022 -49.56 4.11 -15.23
CA ASP A 1022 -48.88 4.80 -16.33
C ASP A 1022 -47.76 5.71 -15.81
N VAL A 1023 -47.99 6.40 -14.68
CA VAL A 1023 -46.97 7.22 -14.00
C VAL A 1023 -45.84 6.34 -13.46
N PHE A 1024 -46.14 5.15 -12.92
CA PHE A 1024 -45.12 4.21 -12.44
C PHE A 1024 -44.18 3.75 -13.57
N TYR A 1025 -44.72 3.46 -14.76
CA TYR A 1025 -43.89 3.08 -15.91
C TYR A 1025 -43.23 4.29 -16.58
N TYR A 1026 -43.89 5.45 -16.62
CA TYR A 1026 -43.26 6.71 -17.05
C TYR A 1026 -41.98 6.98 -16.25
N LEU A 1027 -42.06 6.84 -14.92
CA LEU A 1027 -40.90 6.96 -14.04
C LEU A 1027 -39.79 5.98 -14.46
N TYR A 1028 -40.12 4.72 -14.69
CA TYR A 1028 -39.12 3.72 -15.07
C TYR A 1028 -38.46 4.05 -16.42
N GLY A 1029 -39.22 4.52 -17.41
CA GLY A 1029 -38.69 4.98 -18.70
C GLY A 1029 -37.82 6.22 -18.58
N LEU A 1030 -38.30 7.26 -17.88
CA LEU A 1030 -37.57 8.51 -17.64
C LEU A 1030 -36.24 8.26 -16.92
N LEU A 1031 -36.24 7.40 -15.90
CA LEU A 1031 -35.02 7.06 -15.16
C LEU A 1031 -33.99 6.30 -16.01
N HIS A 1032 -34.33 5.83 -17.23
CA HIS A 1032 -33.38 5.32 -18.22
C HIS A 1032 -32.92 6.36 -19.24
N SER A 1033 -33.53 7.55 -19.28
CA SER A 1033 -33.12 8.63 -20.17
C SER A 1033 -31.68 9.06 -19.87
N GLN A 1034 -30.83 9.00 -20.90
CA GLN A 1034 -29.44 9.46 -20.79
C GLN A 1034 -29.38 10.98 -20.59
N ASP A 1035 -30.32 11.73 -21.19
CA ASP A 1035 -30.44 13.18 -21.02
C ASP A 1035 -30.68 13.55 -19.55
N TYR A 1036 -31.64 12.88 -18.89
CA TYR A 1036 -31.95 13.10 -17.48
C TYR A 1036 -30.74 12.77 -16.58
N ARG A 1037 -30.14 11.59 -16.79
CA ARG A 1037 -29.01 11.12 -15.97
C ARG A 1037 -27.77 11.99 -16.11
N ASN A 1038 -27.49 12.48 -17.31
CA ASN A 1038 -26.34 13.35 -17.57
C ASN A 1038 -26.56 14.75 -17.04
N ARG A 1039 -27.75 15.33 -17.25
CA ARG A 1039 -28.05 16.71 -16.80
C ARG A 1039 -28.02 16.82 -15.27
N TYR A 1040 -28.56 15.83 -14.58
CA TYR A 1040 -28.71 15.87 -13.12
C TYR A 1040 -27.78 14.88 -12.40
N SER A 1041 -26.62 14.53 -12.97
CA SER A 1041 -25.73 13.50 -12.40
C SER A 1041 -25.28 13.83 -10.97
N ASP A 1042 -25.03 15.09 -10.69
CA ASP A 1042 -24.57 15.58 -9.40
C ASP A 1042 -25.71 15.59 -8.38
N ASN A 1043 -26.91 16.05 -8.78
CA ASN A 1043 -28.12 15.96 -7.97
C ASN A 1043 -28.45 14.49 -7.63
N LEU A 1044 -28.46 13.59 -8.62
CA LEU A 1044 -28.77 12.16 -8.46
C LEU A 1044 -27.75 11.41 -7.60
N THR A 1045 -26.55 11.96 -7.45
CA THR A 1045 -25.54 11.44 -6.53
C THR A 1045 -25.82 11.89 -5.10
N LYS A 1046 -26.37 13.09 -4.89
CA LYS A 1046 -26.48 13.72 -3.57
C LYS A 1046 -27.87 13.65 -2.96
N GLU A 1047 -28.90 13.47 -3.78
CA GLU A 1047 -30.31 13.50 -3.43
C GLU A 1047 -31.11 12.39 -4.12
N LEU A 1048 -32.34 12.14 -3.66
CA LEU A 1048 -33.24 11.22 -4.36
C LEU A 1048 -33.72 11.88 -5.67
N PRO A 1049 -34.06 11.09 -6.71
CA PRO A 1049 -34.63 11.62 -7.94
C PRO A 1049 -35.82 12.56 -7.71
N ARG A 1050 -35.90 13.64 -8.47
CA ARG A 1050 -37.10 14.47 -8.60
C ARG A 1050 -37.59 14.36 -10.05
N ILE A 1051 -38.89 14.21 -10.22
CA ILE A 1051 -39.44 13.67 -11.46
C ILE A 1051 -40.06 14.80 -12.30
N PRO A 1052 -39.41 15.23 -13.39
CA PRO A 1052 -40.02 16.24 -14.25
C PRO A 1052 -41.26 15.68 -14.95
N CYS A 1053 -42.20 16.58 -15.25
CA CYS A 1053 -43.26 16.32 -16.22
C CYS A 1053 -42.74 16.81 -17.58
N VAL A 1054 -42.87 16.00 -18.63
CA VAL A 1054 -42.54 16.44 -19.99
C VAL A 1054 -43.60 17.42 -20.50
N LYS A 1055 -43.21 18.29 -21.44
CA LYS A 1055 -44.14 19.30 -21.99
C LYS A 1055 -45.32 18.71 -22.76
N ASN A 1056 -45.10 17.64 -23.53
CA ASN A 1056 -46.09 17.09 -24.44
C ASN A 1056 -46.62 15.73 -23.98
N ILE A 1057 -47.93 15.51 -24.14
CA ILE A 1057 -48.58 14.24 -23.81
C ILE A 1057 -48.02 13.04 -24.60
N ASN A 1058 -47.60 13.26 -25.85
CA ASN A 1058 -47.00 12.21 -26.69
C ASN A 1058 -45.66 11.72 -26.10
N ASP A 1059 -44.86 12.63 -25.55
CA ASP A 1059 -43.60 12.28 -24.92
C ASP A 1059 -43.86 11.50 -23.62
N PHE A 1060 -44.90 11.86 -22.86
CA PHE A 1060 -45.30 11.12 -21.65
C PHE A 1060 -45.62 9.65 -21.99
N TRP A 1061 -46.45 9.43 -23.00
CA TRP A 1061 -46.79 8.08 -23.46
C TRP A 1061 -45.59 7.34 -24.02
N ALA A 1062 -44.69 8.02 -24.75
CA ALA A 1062 -43.45 7.42 -25.24
C ALA A 1062 -42.55 6.92 -24.08
N PHE A 1063 -42.38 7.71 -23.01
CA PHE A 1063 -41.65 7.30 -21.81
C PHE A 1063 -42.37 6.18 -21.04
N SER A 1064 -43.70 6.24 -20.91
CA SER A 1064 -44.48 5.20 -20.22
C SER A 1064 -44.44 3.87 -20.97
N ASP A 1065 -44.61 3.87 -22.29
CA ASP A 1065 -44.53 2.68 -23.14
C ASP A 1065 -43.12 2.07 -23.14
N ALA A 1066 -42.09 2.92 -23.20
CA ALA A 1066 -40.72 2.47 -23.05
C ALA A 1066 -40.50 1.84 -21.67
N GLY A 1067 -41.01 2.45 -20.60
CA GLY A 1067 -40.99 1.91 -19.26
C GLY A 1067 -41.67 0.54 -19.13
N ARG A 1068 -42.84 0.35 -19.75
CA ARG A 1068 -43.54 -0.94 -19.80
C ARG A 1068 -42.72 -2.00 -20.53
N LYS A 1069 -42.14 -1.67 -21.70
CA LYS A 1069 -41.27 -2.58 -22.45
C LYS A 1069 -40.03 -2.97 -21.64
N LEU A 1070 -39.33 -1.99 -21.07
CA LEU A 1070 -38.15 -2.20 -20.21
C LEU A 1070 -38.50 -3.10 -19.01
N ALA A 1071 -39.61 -2.82 -18.34
CA ALA A 1071 -40.08 -3.65 -17.23
C ALA A 1071 -40.40 -5.08 -17.68
N GLY A 1072 -40.99 -5.24 -18.87
CA GLY A 1072 -41.21 -6.55 -19.49
C GLY A 1072 -39.93 -7.38 -19.61
N TYR A 1073 -38.84 -6.80 -20.13
CA TYR A 1073 -37.55 -7.49 -20.22
C TYR A 1073 -36.89 -7.72 -18.86
N HIS A 1074 -36.95 -6.72 -17.96
CA HIS A 1074 -36.24 -6.77 -16.68
C HIS A 1074 -36.95 -7.62 -15.61
N LEU A 1075 -38.27 -7.80 -15.66
CA LEU A 1075 -39.00 -8.72 -14.78
C LEU A 1075 -38.89 -10.18 -15.26
N ASN A 1076 -38.83 -10.37 -16.58
CA ASN A 1076 -38.81 -11.69 -17.22
C ASN A 1076 -37.41 -12.10 -17.69
N TYR A 1077 -36.34 -11.52 -17.13
CA TYR A 1077 -34.97 -11.76 -17.57
C TYR A 1077 -34.56 -13.25 -17.53
N GLU A 1078 -35.22 -14.05 -16.68
CA GLU A 1078 -35.00 -15.50 -16.54
C GLU A 1078 -35.75 -16.32 -17.59
N THR A 1079 -36.73 -15.75 -18.30
CA THR A 1079 -37.66 -16.48 -19.19
C THR A 1079 -37.70 -15.96 -20.63
N VAL A 1080 -37.07 -14.82 -20.94
CA VAL A 1080 -36.93 -14.36 -22.32
C VAL A 1080 -36.20 -15.38 -23.20
N GLU A 1081 -36.39 -15.28 -24.51
CA GLU A 1081 -35.68 -16.11 -25.48
C GLU A 1081 -34.15 -15.87 -25.40
N PRO A 1082 -33.34 -16.93 -25.22
CA PRO A 1082 -31.89 -16.81 -25.18
C PRO A 1082 -31.30 -16.28 -26.49
N TYR A 1083 -30.27 -15.46 -26.41
CA TYR A 1083 -29.52 -15.04 -27.58
C TYR A 1083 -28.88 -16.24 -28.28
N LYS A 1084 -29.01 -16.30 -29.61
CA LYS A 1084 -28.45 -17.38 -30.44
C LYS A 1084 -26.94 -17.20 -30.64
N ALA A 1085 -26.17 -17.41 -29.57
CA ALA A 1085 -24.70 -17.34 -29.61
C ALA A 1085 -24.07 -18.58 -30.27
N ASN A 1086 -22.81 -18.44 -30.70
CA ASN A 1086 -22.01 -19.58 -31.13
C ASN A 1086 -21.47 -20.30 -29.88
N ILE A 1087 -22.03 -21.47 -29.57
CA ILE A 1087 -21.59 -22.30 -28.45
C ILE A 1087 -20.59 -23.34 -28.97
N ASP A 1088 -19.35 -23.20 -28.54
CA ASP A 1088 -18.26 -24.14 -28.84
C ASP A 1088 -18.10 -25.12 -27.67
N THR A 1089 -18.36 -26.40 -27.96
CA THR A 1089 -18.26 -27.53 -27.03
C THR A 1089 -17.10 -28.47 -27.37
N GLY A 1090 -16.17 -28.04 -28.23
CA GLY A 1090 -15.05 -28.84 -28.70
C GLY A 1090 -15.49 -30.02 -29.57
N LEU A 1091 -15.05 -31.23 -29.20
CA LEU A 1091 -15.34 -32.47 -29.95
C LEU A 1091 -16.69 -33.12 -29.61
N ILE A 1092 -17.34 -32.67 -28.53
CA ILE A 1092 -18.63 -33.22 -28.06
C ILE A 1092 -19.74 -32.32 -28.61
N SER A 1093 -20.81 -32.91 -29.16
CA SER A 1093 -21.97 -32.14 -29.59
C SER A 1093 -22.72 -31.55 -28.37
N TYR A 1094 -23.28 -30.35 -28.49
CA TYR A 1094 -24.11 -29.74 -27.44
C TYR A 1094 -25.26 -30.66 -26.99
N SER A 1095 -25.83 -31.45 -27.90
CA SER A 1095 -26.89 -32.42 -27.59
C SER A 1095 -26.44 -33.61 -26.74
N GLN A 1096 -25.13 -33.89 -26.70
CA GLN A 1096 -24.54 -34.99 -25.94
C GLN A 1096 -24.11 -34.57 -24.52
N LEU A 1097 -24.20 -33.28 -24.17
CA LEU A 1097 -23.84 -32.79 -22.84
C LEU A 1097 -24.87 -33.25 -21.78
N GLY A 1098 -24.36 -33.90 -20.73
CA GLY A 1098 -25.11 -34.31 -19.55
C GLY A 1098 -25.33 -33.15 -18.59
N LYS A 1099 -26.05 -33.41 -17.49
CA LYS A 1099 -26.37 -32.38 -16.47
C LYS A 1099 -25.12 -31.77 -15.85
N ASP A 1100 -24.14 -32.60 -15.51
CA ASP A 1100 -22.90 -32.18 -14.85
C ASP A 1100 -21.99 -31.34 -15.75
N ASP A 1101 -22.17 -31.41 -17.07
CA ASP A 1101 -21.38 -30.63 -18.03
C ASP A 1101 -21.71 -29.13 -18.00
N PHE A 1102 -22.86 -28.77 -17.44
CA PHE A 1102 -23.29 -27.39 -17.26
C PHE A 1102 -22.88 -26.81 -15.91
N TYR A 1103 -22.19 -27.57 -15.05
CA TYR A 1103 -21.68 -27.04 -13.79
C TYR A 1103 -20.67 -25.91 -14.05
N VAL A 1104 -20.83 -24.79 -13.35
CA VAL A 1104 -19.95 -23.62 -13.46
C VAL A 1104 -19.32 -23.26 -12.12
N GLU A 1105 -17.99 -23.32 -12.06
CA GLU A 1105 -17.23 -22.78 -10.92
C GLU A 1105 -17.08 -21.26 -11.04
N LYS A 1106 -16.64 -20.79 -12.23
CA LYS A 1106 -16.42 -19.37 -12.51
C LYS A 1106 -16.33 -19.10 -14.01
N MET A 1107 -17.16 -18.19 -14.51
CA MET A 1107 -17.04 -17.69 -15.89
C MET A 1107 -15.90 -16.67 -15.99
N LYS A 1108 -15.24 -16.62 -17.16
CA LYS A 1108 -14.17 -15.63 -17.43
C LYS A 1108 -14.06 -15.30 -18.90
N PHE A 1109 -13.57 -14.10 -19.20
CA PHE A 1109 -13.15 -13.76 -20.57
C PHE A 1109 -12.00 -14.67 -21.02
N ALA A 1110 -11.97 -15.01 -22.30
CA ALA A 1110 -10.88 -15.81 -22.88
C ALA A 1110 -9.53 -15.09 -22.77
N LYS A 1111 -9.53 -13.76 -22.93
CA LYS A 1111 -8.38 -12.88 -22.76
C LYS A 1111 -8.82 -11.54 -22.19
N LYS A 1112 -7.96 -10.93 -21.38
CA LYS A 1112 -8.26 -9.65 -20.72
C LYS A 1112 -8.47 -8.55 -21.77
N GLY A 1113 -9.65 -7.93 -21.77
CA GLY A 1113 -10.01 -6.86 -22.71
C GLY A 1113 -10.74 -7.34 -23.98
N GLU A 1114 -10.80 -8.64 -24.23
CA GLU A 1114 -11.56 -9.23 -25.35
C GLU A 1114 -12.91 -9.74 -24.82
N LYS A 1115 -13.98 -9.04 -25.21
CA LYS A 1115 -15.35 -9.27 -24.70
C LYS A 1115 -16.22 -10.13 -25.63
N ASP A 1116 -15.70 -10.55 -26.77
CA ASP A 1116 -16.39 -11.37 -27.77
C ASP A 1116 -16.51 -12.85 -27.37
N THR A 1117 -15.63 -13.32 -26.48
CA THR A 1117 -15.55 -14.73 -26.08
C THR A 1117 -15.51 -14.91 -24.56
N VAL A 1118 -16.48 -15.66 -24.02
CA VAL A 1118 -16.55 -16.07 -22.61
C VAL A 1118 -16.32 -17.56 -22.47
N ILE A 1119 -15.42 -17.94 -21.58
CA ILE A 1119 -15.23 -19.31 -21.12
C ILE A 1119 -16.23 -19.54 -19.98
N TYR A 1120 -17.21 -20.40 -20.23
CA TYR A 1120 -18.21 -20.79 -19.25
C TYR A 1120 -17.60 -21.78 -18.25
N ASN A 1121 -17.02 -22.87 -18.76
CA ASN A 1121 -16.23 -23.84 -17.99
C ASN A 1121 -15.18 -24.51 -18.90
N ASN A 1122 -14.63 -25.66 -18.49
CA ASN A 1122 -13.65 -26.42 -19.29
C ASN A 1122 -14.23 -27.05 -20.58
N LYS A 1123 -15.56 -27.20 -20.68
CA LYS A 1123 -16.26 -27.84 -21.81
C LYS A 1123 -16.97 -26.85 -22.73
N ILE A 1124 -17.47 -25.74 -22.20
CA ILE A 1124 -18.35 -24.81 -22.92
C ILE A 1124 -17.68 -23.44 -23.07
N ARG A 1125 -17.67 -22.92 -24.29
CA ARG A 1125 -17.25 -21.56 -24.64
C ARG A 1125 -18.34 -20.86 -25.45
N ILE A 1126 -18.58 -19.60 -25.14
CA ILE A 1126 -19.56 -18.75 -25.83
C ILE A 1126 -18.76 -17.76 -26.67
N LYS A 1127 -18.91 -17.84 -27.99
CA LYS A 1127 -18.17 -17.02 -28.98
C LYS A 1127 -19.09 -16.05 -29.70
N ASN A 1128 -18.49 -15.01 -30.26
CA ASN A 1128 -19.15 -13.98 -31.06
C ASN A 1128 -20.25 -13.24 -30.28
N ILE A 1129 -19.98 -12.93 -29.02
CA ILE A 1129 -20.88 -12.11 -28.19
C ILE A 1129 -20.83 -10.66 -28.71
N PRO A 1130 -21.96 -10.02 -29.01
CA PRO A 1130 -22.00 -8.62 -29.42
C PRO A 1130 -21.43 -7.71 -28.34
N THR A 1131 -20.48 -6.85 -28.70
CA THR A 1131 -19.82 -5.97 -27.72
C THR A 1131 -20.78 -4.93 -27.14
N GLU A 1132 -21.78 -4.52 -27.90
CA GLU A 1132 -22.83 -3.56 -27.51
C GLU A 1132 -23.69 -4.10 -26.35
N ALA A 1133 -23.76 -5.42 -26.17
CA ALA A 1133 -24.48 -6.01 -25.03
C ALA A 1133 -23.84 -5.61 -23.68
N TYR A 1134 -22.55 -5.26 -23.67
CA TYR A 1134 -21.87 -4.81 -22.45
C TYR A 1134 -22.14 -3.34 -22.10
N ASP A 1135 -22.80 -2.57 -22.98
CA ASP A 1135 -23.11 -1.16 -22.74
C ASP A 1135 -24.26 -0.98 -21.75
N TYR A 1136 -25.10 -2.02 -21.55
CA TYR A 1136 -26.08 -2.03 -20.49
C TYR A 1136 -25.43 -2.23 -19.12
N VAL A 1137 -25.18 -1.11 -18.45
CA VAL A 1137 -24.56 -1.03 -17.13
C VAL A 1137 -25.62 -0.82 -16.05
N VAL A 1138 -25.59 -1.67 -15.02
CA VAL A 1138 -26.40 -1.52 -13.80
C VAL A 1138 -25.45 -1.58 -12.61
N ASN A 1139 -25.54 -0.59 -11.72
CA ASN A 1139 -24.70 -0.51 -10.52
C ASN A 1139 -23.18 -0.54 -10.83
N GLY A 1140 -22.76 0.21 -11.87
CA GLY A 1140 -21.36 0.38 -12.27
C GLY A 1140 -20.68 -0.81 -12.92
N LYS A 1141 -21.45 -1.84 -13.32
CA LYS A 1141 -20.94 -3.02 -14.04
C LYS A 1141 -21.93 -3.46 -15.14
N PRO A 1142 -21.45 -3.96 -16.29
CA PRO A 1142 -22.31 -4.54 -17.31
C PRO A 1142 -23.20 -5.68 -16.77
N ALA A 1143 -24.43 -5.79 -17.25
CA ALA A 1143 -25.37 -6.84 -16.85
C ALA A 1143 -24.79 -8.25 -17.05
N LEU A 1144 -24.08 -8.49 -18.15
CA LEU A 1144 -23.42 -9.77 -18.46
C LEU A 1144 -22.32 -10.09 -17.43
N GLU A 1145 -21.54 -9.09 -17.01
CA GLU A 1145 -20.48 -9.28 -16.04
C GLU A 1145 -21.03 -9.53 -14.61
N TRP A 1146 -22.24 -9.05 -14.29
CA TRP A 1146 -22.95 -9.47 -13.09
C TRP A 1146 -23.26 -10.97 -13.11
N VAL A 1147 -23.81 -11.48 -14.21
CA VAL A 1147 -24.08 -12.92 -14.35
C VAL A 1147 -22.79 -13.72 -14.26
N MET A 1148 -21.72 -13.31 -14.96
CA MET A 1148 -20.42 -13.99 -14.91
C MET A 1148 -19.82 -14.07 -13.51
N GLU A 1149 -19.96 -13.01 -12.70
CA GLU A 1149 -19.46 -12.97 -11.33
C GLU A 1149 -20.32 -13.80 -10.38
N ARG A 1150 -21.63 -13.83 -10.61
CA ARG A 1150 -22.61 -14.32 -9.64
C ARG A 1150 -23.13 -15.73 -9.90
N GLN A 1151 -23.07 -16.20 -11.14
CA GLN A 1151 -23.37 -17.57 -11.52
C GLN A 1151 -22.09 -18.42 -11.45
N GLY A 1152 -21.70 -18.75 -10.22
CA GLY A 1152 -20.55 -19.58 -9.91
C GLY A 1152 -20.51 -19.97 -8.43
N VAL A 1153 -19.37 -20.48 -7.99
CA VAL A 1153 -19.15 -20.91 -6.61
C VAL A 1153 -18.40 -19.83 -5.85
N SER A 1154 -18.91 -19.49 -4.66
CA SER A 1154 -18.25 -18.53 -3.77
C SER A 1154 -18.20 -19.07 -2.34
N THR A 1155 -17.08 -18.80 -1.65
CA THR A 1155 -16.89 -19.20 -0.25
C THR A 1155 -16.63 -17.97 0.60
N HIS A 1156 -17.40 -17.78 1.65
CA HIS A 1156 -17.16 -16.72 2.63
C HIS A 1156 -15.91 -17.05 3.44
N LYS A 1157 -14.89 -16.19 3.38
CA LYS A 1157 -13.53 -16.47 3.90
C LYS A 1157 -13.53 -16.84 5.39
N ASP A 1158 -14.26 -16.09 6.21
CA ASP A 1158 -14.13 -16.21 7.66
C ASP A 1158 -15.01 -17.32 8.25
N SER A 1159 -16.21 -17.51 7.69
CA SER A 1159 -17.14 -18.56 8.15
C SER A 1159 -16.94 -19.90 7.44
N GLY A 1160 -16.33 -19.91 6.25
CA GLY A 1160 -16.22 -21.09 5.40
C GLY A 1160 -17.52 -21.51 4.72
N ILE A 1161 -18.60 -20.72 4.84
CA ILE A 1161 -19.89 -21.04 4.20
C ILE A 1161 -19.74 -20.92 2.69
N VAL A 1162 -20.06 -22.00 1.98
CA VAL A 1162 -20.08 -22.06 0.52
C VAL A 1162 -21.48 -21.71 0.01
N ASN A 1163 -21.53 -20.83 -0.99
CA ASN A 1163 -22.72 -20.52 -1.76
C ASN A 1163 -22.47 -20.89 -3.22
N ASP A 1164 -23.16 -21.92 -3.69
CA ASP A 1164 -23.03 -22.47 -5.03
C ASP A 1164 -24.27 -22.12 -5.86
N ALA A 1165 -24.12 -21.24 -6.85
CA ALA A 1165 -25.23 -20.82 -7.71
C ALA A 1165 -25.84 -21.98 -8.52
N ASN A 1166 -25.11 -23.07 -8.74
CA ASN A 1166 -25.62 -24.26 -9.42
C ASN A 1166 -26.73 -24.94 -8.59
N ASP A 1167 -26.75 -24.77 -7.26
CA ASP A 1167 -27.85 -25.28 -6.43
C ASP A 1167 -29.18 -24.59 -6.77
N TRP A 1168 -29.17 -23.29 -7.12
CA TRP A 1168 -30.38 -22.60 -7.57
C TRP A 1168 -30.89 -23.21 -8.89
N ALA A 1169 -29.98 -23.48 -9.82
CA ALA A 1169 -30.28 -24.10 -11.10
C ALA A 1169 -30.94 -25.49 -10.93
N VAL A 1170 -30.43 -26.30 -10.01
CA VAL A 1170 -30.88 -27.68 -9.81
C VAL A 1170 -32.10 -27.77 -8.88
N GLU A 1171 -32.08 -27.11 -7.72
CA GLU A 1171 -33.13 -27.22 -6.71
C GLU A 1171 -34.35 -26.34 -7.01
N THR A 1172 -34.12 -25.12 -7.52
CA THR A 1172 -35.19 -24.11 -7.67
C THR A 1172 -35.69 -24.07 -9.11
N MET A 1173 -34.78 -23.95 -10.08
CA MET A 1173 -35.15 -23.86 -11.50
C MET A 1173 -35.38 -25.23 -12.15
N ASN A 1174 -34.96 -26.33 -11.51
CA ASN A 1174 -35.00 -27.69 -12.07
C ASN A 1174 -34.36 -27.79 -13.48
N ASN A 1175 -33.36 -26.95 -13.75
CA ASN A 1175 -32.67 -26.85 -15.04
C ASN A 1175 -31.16 -26.64 -14.84
N PRO A 1176 -30.33 -27.68 -14.97
CA PRO A 1176 -28.86 -27.55 -14.85
C PRO A 1176 -28.23 -26.59 -15.86
N ARG A 1177 -28.90 -26.33 -16.99
CA ARG A 1177 -28.43 -25.38 -18.02
C ARG A 1177 -28.73 -23.92 -17.67
N TYR A 1178 -29.49 -23.68 -16.59
CA TYR A 1178 -29.97 -22.37 -16.20
C TYR A 1178 -28.86 -21.30 -16.15
N PRO A 1179 -27.66 -21.52 -15.58
CA PRO A 1179 -26.65 -20.46 -15.52
C PRO A 1179 -26.15 -20.04 -16.92
N LEU A 1180 -26.02 -21.00 -17.85
CA LEU A 1180 -25.67 -20.74 -19.25
C LEU A 1180 -26.81 -20.01 -19.97
N GLU A 1181 -28.04 -20.51 -19.84
CA GLU A 1181 -29.21 -19.90 -20.47
C GLU A 1181 -29.45 -18.48 -19.94
N LEU A 1182 -29.30 -18.25 -18.64
CA LEU A 1182 -29.40 -16.93 -18.03
C LEU A 1182 -28.39 -15.96 -18.64
N PHE A 1183 -27.13 -16.37 -18.82
CA PHE A 1183 -26.13 -15.53 -19.47
C PHE A 1183 -26.57 -15.15 -20.90
N LEU A 1184 -27.06 -16.12 -21.69
CA LEU A 1184 -27.55 -15.88 -23.05
C LEU A 1184 -28.81 -15.01 -23.09
N ARG A 1185 -29.72 -15.16 -22.11
CA ARG A 1185 -30.91 -14.32 -21.96
C ARG A 1185 -30.53 -12.88 -21.62
N ILE A 1186 -29.52 -12.69 -20.77
CA ILE A 1186 -29.03 -11.36 -20.41
C ILE A 1186 -28.33 -10.65 -21.58
N ILE A 1187 -27.78 -11.37 -22.56
CA ILE A 1187 -27.37 -10.76 -23.84
C ILE A 1187 -28.60 -10.15 -24.53
N THR A 1188 -29.68 -10.91 -24.69
CA THR A 1188 -30.94 -10.42 -25.30
C THR A 1188 -31.50 -9.22 -24.53
N VAL A 1189 -31.61 -9.32 -23.20
CA VAL A 1189 -32.10 -8.23 -22.34
C VAL A 1189 -31.25 -6.97 -22.55
N SER A 1190 -29.93 -7.10 -22.56
CA SER A 1190 -29.03 -5.94 -22.69
C SER A 1190 -29.19 -5.24 -24.04
N LEU A 1191 -29.28 -6.00 -25.13
CA LEU A 1191 -29.46 -5.44 -26.48
C LEU A 1191 -30.82 -4.75 -26.65
N GLU A 1192 -31.90 -5.39 -26.20
CA GLU A 1192 -33.24 -4.79 -26.29
C GLU A 1192 -33.39 -3.58 -25.36
N THR A 1193 -32.79 -3.61 -24.17
CA THR A 1193 -32.73 -2.44 -23.28
C THR A 1193 -32.04 -1.27 -23.95
N GLN A 1194 -30.85 -1.47 -24.54
CA GLN A 1194 -30.14 -0.40 -25.25
C GLN A 1194 -30.93 0.13 -26.44
N LYS A 1195 -31.58 -0.76 -27.20
CA LYS A 1195 -32.43 -0.36 -28.32
C LYS A 1195 -33.61 0.52 -27.87
N ILE A 1196 -34.27 0.18 -26.76
CA ILE A 1196 -35.36 1.00 -26.21
C ILE A 1196 -34.82 2.34 -25.72
N VAL A 1197 -33.73 2.34 -24.94
CA VAL A 1197 -33.14 3.56 -24.37
C VAL A 1197 -32.68 4.52 -25.47
N ASN A 1198 -32.03 4.02 -26.52
CA ASN A 1198 -31.59 4.83 -27.66
C ASN A 1198 -32.77 5.37 -28.50
N SER A 1199 -33.97 4.81 -28.34
CA SER A 1199 -35.19 5.27 -29.02
C SER A 1199 -36.04 6.24 -28.18
N LEU A 1200 -35.64 6.54 -26.94
CA LEU A 1200 -36.34 7.49 -26.09
C LEU A 1200 -36.34 8.89 -26.73
N PRO A 1201 -37.43 9.66 -26.61
CA PRO A 1201 -37.45 11.05 -27.06
C PRO A 1201 -36.46 11.88 -26.23
N LYS A 1202 -36.03 13.01 -26.79
CA LYS A 1202 -35.23 14.00 -26.04
C LYS A 1202 -36.05 14.54 -24.88
N LEU A 1203 -35.39 14.81 -23.76
CA LEU A 1203 -36.07 15.31 -22.56
C LEU A 1203 -36.40 16.81 -22.70
N ASP A 1204 -37.64 17.12 -23.05
CA ASP A 1204 -38.21 18.48 -23.09
C ASP A 1204 -39.15 18.69 -21.89
N ILE A 1205 -38.72 19.55 -20.97
CA ILE A 1205 -39.36 19.86 -19.68
C ILE A 1205 -39.83 21.30 -19.69
#